data_AF-A0AA43ZKZ6-F1
#
_entry.id   AF-A0AA43ZKZ6-F1
#
_cell.length_a   1.000
_cell.length_b   1.000
_cell.length_c   1.000
_cell.angle_alpha   90.00
_cell.angle_beta   90.00
_cell.angle_gamma   90.00
#
_symmetry.space_group_name_H-M   'P 1'
#
loop_
_entity.id
_entity.type
_entity.pdbx_description
1 polymer ?
#
loop_
_entity_poly.entity_id
_entity_poly.type
_entity_poly.pdbx_seq_one_letter_code
_entity_poly.pdbx_strand_id
1 'polypeptide(L)'
;MASTYLDYNLVVRDMKESINRISQQKMVERDTQYYKENIGKVTTVDAFLDDYRLYSYAMKAHGLEDMTYAKAFMRKVLESDLNDDASYANKLSDDRYRNFAMAFSFDKSTTVAQTGAQEDALIGLYNANIANADSAMNTEVNYFNAMTVGGNIKTVDQFLQNERLREYAFPLFGLKPDSFDFTQVRQALTSDINDPASYINTLQQTAADALSGRGAEIRATVVKYDERSSASAQIASLTASLSQPGADQPAIQAKINEQQAIYDARNAELPPFSQTAANVAALSSEYAQLDYAGTLAINLKAMATAFKFNGDGTAPSATPLVGDADKASMRELYFASAPRLTGTGALINKDYFEAHVNDFTTATDLLADSRMRSFIITAYGIPRGTGSSVLNAIITSDLNDPASYANTTGAENNAAYKVLAAGFNFKPDGTLAAGDVPQTAAQKSAASANYMNRYNDAADATDESLISAYKKLIGTVTTVDALLNNPKGVQVALSAFGLENEGKSARELRRILTSDVNDPKSYVNTLKDDRYVQLTNAFNFKADGKVGAPKLAQSESEILQISKAYVVAKGQFGTEKDKTDATNEAKYYAAQMEKVKTLDDLLKDPRMTNFILVATGIDPKTVKKDELKKVFTSDVSDPKSFINTEADPRYHALVASFNFDATGKTVRPQENQIQTRRGLLETQDLYYNQTLEEQKGEDNAGVRLALYFRRMAPGIGSTFDILADTALMQVVRTAYSIPEEMSSANVDVQSEYIKRVLDVKDLRDPEKLEKLMKRFTALYDVQNNTDTSPALAIFNSTAGSGGISSESLLAISQLRMGG
;
A
#
# COMPACT_ATOMS: atom_id res chain seq x y z
N MET A 1 -13.38 -39.14 51.88
CA MET A 1 -13.17 -38.33 50.67
C MET A 1 -11.69 -38.00 50.57
N ALA A 2 -11.13 -37.93 49.36
CA ALA A 2 -9.79 -37.35 49.17
C ALA A 2 -9.82 -35.87 49.59
N SER A 3 -8.70 -35.30 50.02
CA SER A 3 -8.68 -33.88 50.37
C SER A 3 -8.89 -33.03 49.12
N THR A 4 -9.58 -31.89 49.25
CA THR A 4 -9.83 -30.95 48.15
C THR A 4 -8.52 -30.56 47.45
N TYR A 5 -7.42 -30.44 48.19
CA TYR A 5 -6.10 -30.15 47.61
C TYR A 5 -5.58 -31.26 46.70
N LEU A 6 -5.78 -32.54 47.06
CA LEU A 6 -5.31 -33.67 46.26
C LEU A 6 -6.03 -33.68 44.91
N ASP A 7 -7.35 -33.50 44.91
CA ASP A 7 -8.17 -33.50 43.71
C ASP A 7 -7.84 -32.30 42.80
N TYR A 8 -7.70 -31.11 43.37
CA TYR A 8 -7.23 -29.93 42.65
C TYR A 8 -5.83 -30.15 42.04
N ASN A 9 -4.87 -30.64 42.82
CA ASN A 9 -3.50 -30.82 42.37
C ASN A 9 -3.38 -31.90 41.27
N LEU A 10 -4.13 -33.01 41.38
CA LEU A 10 -4.19 -34.03 40.33
C LEU A 10 -4.67 -33.45 38.99
N VAL A 11 -5.69 -32.59 39.02
CA VAL A 11 -6.18 -31.91 37.81
C VAL A 11 -5.13 -30.92 37.28
N VAL A 12 -4.56 -30.09 38.15
CA VAL A 12 -3.62 -29.04 37.76
C VAL A 12 -2.30 -29.58 37.22
N ARG A 13 -1.73 -30.60 37.86
CA ARG A 13 -0.45 -31.18 37.45
C ARG A 13 -0.53 -31.79 36.05
N ASP A 14 -1.67 -32.42 35.76
CA ASP A 14 -1.95 -33.07 34.48
C ASP A 14 -3.07 -32.31 33.72
N MET A 15 -3.05 -30.97 33.76
CA MET A 15 -4.12 -30.13 33.20
C MET A 15 -4.35 -30.37 31.71
N LYS A 16 -3.27 -30.48 30.93
CA LYS A 16 -3.34 -30.75 29.49
C LYS A 16 -4.08 -32.05 29.19
N GLU A 17 -3.73 -33.12 29.91
CA GLU A 17 -4.41 -34.42 29.77
C GLU A 17 -5.84 -34.40 30.31
N SER A 18 -6.11 -33.62 31.37
CA SER A 18 -7.46 -33.44 31.90
C SER A 18 -8.37 -32.78 30.87
N ILE A 19 -7.92 -31.70 30.22
CA ILE A 19 -8.64 -31.04 29.13
C ILE A 19 -8.79 -31.94 27.92
N ASN A 20 -7.76 -32.71 27.55
CA ASN A 20 -7.84 -33.68 26.45
C ASN A 20 -8.88 -34.78 26.72
N ARG A 21 -9.00 -35.25 27.96
CA ARG A 21 -10.07 -36.19 28.33
C ARG A 21 -11.46 -35.56 28.23
N ILE A 22 -11.62 -34.28 28.58
CA ILE A 22 -12.87 -33.54 28.42
C ILE A 22 -13.24 -33.42 26.95
N SER A 23 -12.30 -33.02 26.08
CA SER A 23 -12.56 -32.83 24.65
C SER A 23 -12.97 -34.12 23.93
N GLN A 24 -12.53 -35.29 24.42
CA GLN A 24 -12.89 -36.62 23.88
C GLN A 24 -14.22 -37.17 24.42
N GLN A 25 -14.90 -36.48 25.34
CA GLN A 25 -16.22 -36.91 25.79
C GLN A 25 -17.24 -36.71 24.66
N LYS A 26 -18.01 -37.75 24.34
CA LYS A 26 -18.94 -37.75 23.19
C LYS A 26 -19.85 -36.52 23.08
N MET A 27 -20.37 -36.02 24.21
CA MET A 27 -21.23 -34.82 24.18
C MET A 27 -20.43 -33.55 23.87
N VAL A 28 -19.30 -33.36 24.54
CA VAL A 28 -18.37 -32.23 24.33
C VAL A 28 -17.87 -32.22 22.90
N GLU A 29 -17.42 -33.38 22.39
CA GLU A 29 -16.96 -33.55 21.01
C GLU A 29 -18.06 -33.14 20.01
N ARG A 30 -19.29 -33.65 20.20
CA ARG A 30 -20.43 -33.36 19.32
C ARG A 30 -20.82 -31.88 19.34
N ASP A 31 -20.76 -31.23 20.49
CA ASP A 31 -21.13 -29.82 20.64
C ASP A 31 -20.04 -28.90 20.07
N THR A 32 -18.78 -29.23 20.32
CA THR A 32 -17.61 -28.56 19.72
C THR A 32 -17.61 -28.72 18.20
N GLN A 33 -17.89 -29.92 17.69
CA GLN A 33 -17.94 -30.19 16.26
C GLN A 33 -19.05 -29.37 15.59
N TYR A 34 -20.25 -29.36 16.19
CA TYR A 34 -21.34 -28.51 15.68
C TYR A 34 -20.95 -27.04 15.67
N TYR A 35 -20.30 -26.56 16.73
CA TYR A 35 -19.82 -25.19 16.80
C TYR A 35 -18.84 -24.87 15.67
N LYS A 36 -17.78 -25.67 15.51
CA LYS A 36 -16.76 -25.53 14.45
C LYS A 36 -17.35 -25.52 13.04
N GLU A 37 -18.30 -26.42 12.76
CA GLU A 37 -18.88 -26.60 11.43
C GLU A 37 -19.87 -25.50 11.05
N ASN A 38 -20.44 -24.78 12.02
CA ASN A 38 -21.56 -23.86 11.77
C ASN A 38 -21.25 -22.41 12.11
N ILE A 39 -20.38 -22.10 13.08
CA ILE A 39 -20.12 -20.71 13.47
C ILE A 39 -19.53 -19.87 12.33
N GLY A 40 -18.67 -20.46 11.49
CA GLY A 40 -18.11 -19.79 10.32
C GLY A 40 -19.12 -19.47 9.21
N LYS A 41 -20.34 -20.04 9.27
CA LYS A 41 -21.45 -19.74 8.34
C LYS A 41 -22.31 -18.57 8.82
N VAL A 42 -22.13 -18.14 10.08
CA VAL A 42 -22.93 -17.09 10.71
C VAL A 42 -22.29 -15.73 10.45
N THR A 43 -23.05 -14.85 9.79
CA THR A 43 -22.54 -13.55 9.31
C THR A 43 -23.16 -12.35 10.02
N THR A 44 -24.19 -12.55 10.85
CA THR A 44 -24.91 -11.49 11.56
C THR A 44 -25.14 -11.83 13.03
N VAL A 45 -25.28 -10.79 13.88
CA VAL A 45 -25.67 -10.95 15.29
C VAL A 45 -26.98 -11.73 15.40
N ASP A 46 -27.95 -11.42 14.54
CA ASP A 46 -29.26 -12.08 14.53
C ASP A 46 -29.13 -13.59 14.32
N ALA A 47 -28.43 -14.01 13.26
CA ALA A 47 -28.25 -15.43 12.97
C ALA A 47 -27.51 -16.18 14.09
N PHE A 48 -26.59 -15.51 14.79
CA PHE A 48 -25.92 -16.09 15.95
C PHE A 48 -26.83 -16.25 17.16
N LEU A 49 -27.59 -15.21 17.50
CA LEU A 49 -28.52 -15.24 18.64
C LEU A 49 -29.71 -16.18 18.40
N ASP A 50 -30.06 -16.43 17.14
CA ASP A 50 -31.15 -17.33 16.74
C ASP A 50 -30.74 -18.82 16.81
N ASP A 51 -29.48 -19.16 16.52
CA ASP A 51 -28.97 -20.53 16.75
C ASP A 51 -28.64 -20.73 18.24
N TYR A 52 -29.61 -21.26 18.97
CA TYR A 52 -29.47 -21.52 20.40
C TYR A 52 -28.29 -22.45 20.73
N ARG A 53 -27.91 -23.39 19.85
CA ARG A 53 -26.83 -24.32 20.13
C ARG A 53 -25.46 -23.64 20.00
N LEU A 54 -25.28 -22.77 19.00
CA LEU A 54 -24.09 -21.94 18.89
C LEU A 54 -23.99 -20.93 20.04
N TYR A 55 -25.09 -20.22 20.30
CA TYR A 55 -25.11 -19.18 21.31
C TYR A 55 -24.92 -19.75 22.73
N SER A 56 -25.60 -20.84 23.10
CA SER A 56 -25.42 -21.46 24.43
C SER A 56 -24.02 -22.04 24.63
N TYR A 57 -23.42 -22.63 23.58
CA TYR A 57 -22.02 -23.09 23.61
C TYR A 57 -21.07 -21.92 23.91
N ALA A 58 -21.20 -20.82 23.18
CA ALA A 58 -20.38 -19.62 23.40
C ALA A 58 -20.59 -19.02 24.79
N MET A 59 -21.84 -18.86 25.22
CA MET A 59 -22.16 -18.30 26.55
C MET A 59 -21.57 -19.18 27.65
N LYS A 60 -21.68 -20.51 27.54
CA LYS A 60 -21.04 -21.43 28.47
C LYS A 60 -19.52 -21.26 28.49
N ALA A 61 -18.87 -21.24 27.33
CA ALA A 61 -17.42 -21.05 27.24
C ALA A 61 -16.95 -19.83 28.03
N HIS A 62 -17.62 -18.69 27.85
CA HIS A 62 -17.26 -17.45 28.55
C HIS A 62 -17.79 -17.37 30.00
N GLY A 63 -18.33 -18.47 30.56
CA GLY A 63 -18.85 -18.52 31.93
C GLY A 63 -20.13 -17.70 32.14
N LEU A 64 -20.90 -17.48 31.08
CA LEU A 64 -22.15 -16.71 31.04
C LEU A 64 -23.38 -17.61 30.83
N GLU A 65 -23.29 -18.90 31.16
CA GLU A 65 -24.37 -19.89 30.92
C GLU A 65 -25.72 -19.49 31.54
N ASP A 66 -25.69 -18.93 32.75
CA ASP A 66 -26.89 -18.46 33.45
C ASP A 66 -27.54 -17.25 32.75
N MET A 67 -26.79 -16.54 31.92
CA MET A 67 -27.24 -15.34 31.19
C MET A 67 -27.69 -15.65 29.76
N THR A 68 -27.82 -16.93 29.40
CA THR A 68 -28.30 -17.35 28.07
C THR A 68 -29.73 -16.85 27.74
N TYR A 69 -30.56 -16.51 28.72
CA TYR A 69 -31.86 -15.90 28.46
C TYR A 69 -31.78 -14.43 27.99
N ALA A 70 -30.68 -13.72 28.30
CA ALA A 70 -30.55 -12.28 28.13
C ALA A 70 -30.12 -11.87 26.70
N LYS A 71 -30.76 -12.41 25.65
CA LYS A 71 -30.36 -12.19 24.25
C LYS A 71 -30.30 -10.72 23.83
N ALA A 72 -31.23 -9.89 24.30
CA ALA A 72 -31.24 -8.45 23.97
C ALA A 72 -30.07 -7.69 24.63
N PHE A 73 -29.63 -8.13 25.80
CA PHE A 73 -28.43 -7.59 26.46
C PHE A 73 -27.18 -8.00 25.67
N MET A 74 -27.06 -9.28 25.32
CA MET A 74 -25.93 -9.78 24.54
C MET A 74 -25.85 -9.20 23.13
N ARG A 75 -26.98 -8.87 22.51
CA ARG A 75 -27.01 -8.09 21.27
C ARG A 75 -26.25 -6.78 21.41
N LYS A 76 -26.53 -5.98 22.45
CA LYS A 76 -25.84 -4.70 22.68
C LYS A 76 -24.35 -4.89 22.95
N VAL A 77 -23.98 -5.97 23.63
CA VAL A 77 -22.58 -6.36 23.87
C VAL A 77 -21.88 -6.65 22.54
N LEU A 78 -22.48 -7.46 21.68
CA LEU A 78 -21.94 -7.83 20.36
C LEU A 78 -21.92 -6.69 19.34
N GLU A 79 -22.85 -5.74 19.45
CA GLU A 79 -22.92 -4.55 18.58
C GLU A 79 -22.00 -3.40 19.06
N SER A 80 -21.34 -3.55 20.21
CA SER A 80 -20.46 -2.52 20.77
C SER A 80 -19.18 -2.36 19.96
N ASP A 81 -18.80 -1.11 19.66
CA ASP A 81 -17.47 -0.81 19.15
C ASP A 81 -16.46 -0.83 20.30
N LEU A 82 -15.58 -1.84 20.32
CA LEU A 82 -14.56 -1.95 21.37
C LEU A 82 -13.45 -0.90 21.25
N ASN A 83 -13.37 -0.14 20.15
CA ASN A 83 -12.46 0.99 20.00
C ASN A 83 -12.94 2.25 20.76
N ASP A 84 -14.25 2.37 21.00
CA ASP A 84 -14.82 3.47 21.76
C ASP A 84 -14.85 3.13 23.25
N ASP A 85 -14.05 3.82 24.06
CA ASP A 85 -14.02 3.66 25.53
C ASP A 85 -15.39 3.92 26.17
N ALA A 86 -16.28 4.65 25.50
CA ALA A 86 -17.65 4.91 25.95
C ALA A 86 -18.68 3.86 25.46
N SER A 87 -18.26 2.83 24.74
CA SER A 87 -19.17 1.80 24.22
C SER A 87 -19.82 0.97 25.33
N TYR A 88 -20.94 0.31 25.00
CA TYR A 88 -21.74 -0.40 25.99
C TYR A 88 -20.93 -1.51 26.68
N ALA A 89 -20.22 -2.36 25.92
CA ALA A 89 -19.38 -3.41 26.46
C ALA A 89 -18.20 -2.87 27.31
N ASN A 90 -17.58 -1.75 26.93
CA ASN A 90 -16.46 -1.15 27.69
C ASN A 90 -16.91 -0.51 29.02
N LYS A 91 -18.21 -0.18 29.17
CA LYS A 91 -18.79 0.37 30.40
C LYS A 91 -19.28 -0.69 31.39
N LEU A 92 -19.35 -1.96 31.00
CA LEU A 92 -19.79 -3.02 31.90
C LEU A 92 -18.70 -3.30 32.93
N SER A 93 -19.12 -3.52 34.19
CA SER A 93 -18.20 -3.87 35.27
C SER A 93 -17.69 -5.31 35.19
N ASP A 94 -18.47 -6.20 34.55
CA ASP A 94 -18.08 -7.60 34.35
C ASP A 94 -17.36 -7.76 33.00
N ASP A 95 -16.04 -7.98 33.09
CA ASP A 95 -15.14 -8.12 31.95
C ASP A 95 -15.50 -9.28 31.02
N ARG A 96 -16.25 -10.29 31.49
CA ARG A 96 -16.63 -11.45 30.66
C ARG A 96 -17.43 -11.03 29.44
N TYR A 97 -18.28 -9.99 29.55
CA TYR A 97 -19.03 -9.48 28.41
C TYR A 97 -18.14 -8.78 27.39
N ARG A 98 -17.14 -8.02 27.86
CA ARG A 98 -16.16 -7.40 26.97
C ARG A 98 -15.30 -8.46 26.27
N ASN A 99 -14.87 -9.49 27.01
CA ASN A 99 -14.12 -10.63 26.45
C ASN A 99 -14.96 -11.43 25.44
N PHE A 100 -16.26 -11.59 25.71
CA PHE A 100 -17.21 -12.17 24.76
C PHE A 100 -17.30 -11.30 23.49
N ALA A 101 -17.59 -10.00 23.62
CA ALA A 101 -17.63 -9.09 22.48
C ALA A 101 -16.31 -9.10 21.67
N MET A 102 -15.18 -9.33 22.32
CA MET A 102 -13.86 -9.38 21.69
C MET A 102 -13.66 -10.66 20.87
N ALA A 103 -14.08 -11.82 21.39
CA ALA A 103 -14.04 -13.08 20.65
C ALA A 103 -14.97 -13.06 19.42
N PHE A 104 -16.10 -12.36 19.55
CA PHE A 104 -17.14 -12.20 18.51
C PHE A 104 -17.11 -10.81 17.86
N SER A 105 -15.97 -10.11 17.95
CA SER A 105 -15.81 -8.84 17.26
C SER A 105 -15.80 -9.16 15.79
N PHE A 106 -16.90 -8.79 15.10
CA PHE A 106 -17.00 -8.91 13.66
C PHE A 106 -15.68 -8.45 13.07
N ASP A 107 -15.08 -9.24 12.19
CA ASP A 107 -13.94 -8.80 11.41
C ASP A 107 -14.44 -7.78 10.37
N LYS A 108 -15.00 -6.66 10.85
CA LYS A 108 -15.35 -5.45 10.11
C LYS A 108 -14.06 -4.67 9.84
N SER A 109 -13.03 -5.37 9.35
CA SER A 109 -11.90 -4.72 8.73
C SER A 109 -12.46 -3.77 7.67
N THR A 110 -12.18 -2.48 7.81
CA THR A 110 -12.77 -1.47 6.92
C THR A 110 -12.33 -1.78 5.49
N THR A 111 -13.28 -2.08 4.60
CA THR A 111 -12.94 -2.43 3.22
C THR A 111 -12.49 -1.16 2.49
N VAL A 112 -11.19 -1.04 2.26
CA VAL A 112 -10.57 0.12 1.62
C VAL A 112 -9.75 -0.34 0.41
N ALA A 113 -9.64 0.48 -0.62
CA ALA A 113 -8.82 0.14 -1.78
C ALA A 113 -7.32 0.03 -1.43
N GLN A 114 -6.86 0.88 -0.50
CA GLN A 114 -5.53 0.84 0.11
C GLN A 114 -5.63 1.20 1.60
N THR A 115 -4.78 0.61 2.44
CA THR A 115 -4.52 1.12 3.79
C THR A 115 -3.63 2.36 3.73
N GLY A 116 -3.53 3.11 4.84
CA GLY A 116 -2.61 4.25 4.93
C GLY A 116 -1.16 3.84 4.64
N ALA A 117 -0.70 2.71 5.19
CA ALA A 117 0.63 2.19 4.89
C ALA A 117 0.83 1.80 3.40
N GLN A 118 -0.19 1.26 2.73
CA GLN A 118 -0.12 0.93 1.30
C GLN A 118 -0.09 2.19 0.42
N GLU A 119 -0.92 3.19 0.75
CA GLU A 119 -0.95 4.48 0.06
C GLU A 119 0.40 5.19 0.18
N ASP A 120 0.93 5.32 1.40
CA ASP A 120 2.21 5.97 1.65
C ASP A 120 3.38 5.25 0.97
N ALA A 121 3.37 3.90 0.96
CA ALA A 121 4.38 3.12 0.26
C ALA A 121 4.34 3.35 -1.26
N LEU A 122 3.14 3.40 -1.85
CA LEU A 122 2.97 3.66 -3.28
C LEU A 122 3.45 5.07 -3.65
N ILE A 123 3.06 6.09 -2.87
CA ILE A 123 3.50 7.47 -3.09
C ILE A 123 5.01 7.61 -2.87
N GLY A 124 5.57 6.92 -1.88
CA GLY A 124 7.01 6.85 -1.66
C GLY A 124 7.75 6.30 -2.87
N LEU A 125 7.24 5.22 -3.47
CA LEU A 125 7.80 4.64 -4.70
C LEU A 125 7.66 5.58 -5.90
N TYR A 126 6.51 6.25 -6.06
CA TYR A 126 6.31 7.27 -7.09
C TYR A 126 7.38 8.37 -7.00
N ASN A 127 7.57 8.95 -5.81
CA ASN A 127 8.58 9.97 -5.56
C ASN A 127 10.01 9.44 -5.75
N ALA A 128 10.28 8.20 -5.36
CA ALA A 128 11.58 7.57 -5.55
C ALA A 128 11.90 7.38 -7.04
N ASN A 129 10.93 6.98 -7.86
CA ASN A 129 11.13 6.82 -9.31
C ASN A 129 11.44 8.17 -9.98
N ILE A 130 10.77 9.24 -9.56
CA ILE A 130 11.08 10.61 -10.00
C ILE A 130 12.51 10.99 -9.61
N ALA A 131 12.89 10.79 -8.35
CA ALA A 131 14.23 11.13 -7.86
C ALA A 131 15.34 10.33 -8.54
N ASN A 132 15.05 9.08 -8.90
CA ASN A 132 16.02 8.17 -9.52
C ASN A 132 16.06 8.27 -11.05
N ALA A 133 15.10 8.95 -11.70
CA ALA A 133 14.99 9.03 -13.15
C ALA A 133 16.29 9.51 -13.81
N ASP A 134 16.91 10.57 -13.28
CA ASP A 134 18.17 11.11 -13.81
C ASP A 134 19.32 10.10 -13.74
N SER A 135 19.43 9.37 -12.61
CA SER A 135 20.45 8.35 -12.41
C SER A 135 20.24 7.13 -13.32
N ALA A 136 18.99 6.70 -13.47
CA ALA A 136 18.61 5.60 -14.36
C ALA A 136 18.96 5.95 -15.83
N MET A 137 18.59 7.14 -16.28
CA MET A 137 18.91 7.62 -17.62
C MET A 137 20.43 7.73 -17.85
N ASN A 138 21.18 8.28 -16.89
CA ASN A 138 22.64 8.30 -16.98
C ASN A 138 23.25 6.90 -17.03
N THR A 139 22.66 5.92 -16.33
CA THR A 139 23.10 4.53 -16.37
C THR A 139 22.98 3.95 -17.78
N GLU A 140 21.89 4.24 -18.50
CA GLU A 140 21.70 3.81 -19.89
C GLU A 140 22.68 4.50 -20.85
N VAL A 141 22.88 5.81 -20.71
CA VAL A 141 23.89 6.56 -21.49
C VAL A 141 25.30 5.99 -21.26
N ASN A 142 25.67 5.71 -20.01
CA ASN A 142 26.97 5.15 -19.66
C ASN A 142 27.14 3.74 -20.22
N TYR A 143 26.10 2.90 -20.14
CA TYR A 143 26.11 1.57 -20.73
C TYR A 143 26.30 1.63 -22.25
N PHE A 144 25.52 2.46 -22.94
CA PHE A 144 25.65 2.66 -24.38
C PHE A 144 27.04 3.16 -24.78
N ASN A 145 27.57 4.17 -24.06
CA ASN A 145 28.89 4.71 -24.31
C ASN A 145 29.97 3.64 -24.14
N ALA A 146 29.92 2.83 -23.08
CA ALA A 146 30.86 1.75 -22.82
C ALA A 146 30.80 0.66 -23.90
N MET A 147 29.60 0.27 -24.33
CA MET A 147 29.41 -0.78 -25.34
C MET A 147 29.81 -0.34 -26.76
N THR A 148 29.73 0.96 -27.06
CA THR A 148 30.10 1.53 -28.37
C THR A 148 31.57 1.96 -28.48
N VAL A 149 32.35 1.83 -27.39
CA VAL A 149 33.82 1.90 -27.44
C VAL A 149 34.37 0.68 -28.18
N GLY A 150 35.47 0.87 -28.92
CA GLY A 150 36.06 -0.17 -29.77
C GLY A 150 36.30 -1.49 -29.03
N GLY A 151 35.73 -2.58 -29.56
CA GLY A 151 35.98 -3.97 -29.12
C GLY A 151 34.80 -4.71 -28.48
N ASN A 152 33.79 -4.02 -27.94
CA ASN A 152 32.67 -4.64 -27.23
C ASN A 152 31.54 -5.11 -28.16
N ILE A 153 31.21 -4.32 -29.18
CA ILE A 153 30.32 -4.70 -30.28
C ILE A 153 31.18 -4.91 -31.52
N LYS A 154 31.21 -6.13 -32.04
CA LYS A 154 32.06 -6.50 -33.19
C LYS A 154 31.31 -6.56 -34.50
N THR A 155 30.00 -6.79 -34.47
CA THR A 155 29.17 -6.87 -35.66
C THR A 155 27.84 -6.16 -35.48
N VAL A 156 27.23 -5.76 -36.59
CA VAL A 156 25.87 -5.22 -36.63
C VAL A 156 24.87 -6.18 -36.00
N ASP A 157 25.05 -7.49 -36.20
CA ASP A 157 24.15 -8.51 -35.65
C ASP A 157 24.22 -8.55 -34.12
N GLN A 158 25.41 -8.38 -33.52
CA GLN A 158 25.56 -8.29 -32.06
C GLN A 158 24.86 -7.05 -31.48
N PHE A 159 24.94 -5.91 -32.17
CA PHE A 159 24.20 -4.72 -31.78
C PHE A 159 22.69 -4.94 -31.87
N LEU A 160 22.21 -5.46 -33.02
CA LEU A 160 20.79 -5.70 -33.26
C LEU A 160 20.21 -6.81 -32.38
N GLN A 161 21.02 -7.69 -31.80
CA GLN A 161 20.58 -8.70 -30.83
C GLN A 161 20.59 -8.19 -29.38
N ASN A 162 21.36 -7.15 -29.07
CA ASN A 162 21.41 -6.56 -27.73
C ASN A 162 20.20 -5.67 -27.46
N GLU A 163 19.25 -6.17 -26.68
CA GLU A 163 18.00 -5.48 -26.33
C GLU A 163 18.23 -4.11 -25.70
N ARG A 164 19.08 -4.03 -24.67
CA ARG A 164 19.38 -2.78 -23.96
C ARG A 164 19.97 -1.69 -24.86
N LEU A 165 20.81 -2.07 -25.83
CA LEU A 165 21.34 -1.11 -26.82
C LEU A 165 20.26 -0.62 -27.79
N ARG A 166 19.33 -1.50 -28.19
CA ARG A 166 18.19 -1.11 -29.01
C ARG A 166 17.24 -0.19 -28.23
N GLU A 167 16.93 -0.52 -26.97
CA GLU A 167 16.08 0.29 -26.10
C GLU A 167 16.58 1.73 -25.96
N TYR A 168 17.90 1.92 -25.85
CA TYR A 168 18.49 3.25 -25.84
C TYR A 168 18.51 3.90 -27.24
N ALA A 169 19.02 3.21 -28.27
CA ALA A 169 19.33 3.84 -29.55
C ALA A 169 18.13 3.99 -30.48
N PHE A 170 17.27 2.96 -30.61
CA PHE A 170 16.22 2.92 -31.63
C PHE A 170 15.19 4.05 -31.49
N PRO A 171 14.70 4.38 -30.27
CA PRO A 171 13.73 5.46 -30.10
C PRO A 171 14.27 6.82 -30.57
N LEU A 172 15.59 7.04 -30.45
CA LEU A 172 16.24 8.28 -30.89
C LEU A 172 16.20 8.45 -32.43
N PHE A 173 16.03 7.36 -33.16
CA PHE A 173 15.83 7.33 -34.61
C PHE A 173 14.39 6.93 -34.98
N GLY A 174 13.42 7.03 -34.07
CA GLY A 174 12.01 6.72 -34.35
C GLY A 174 11.73 5.25 -34.69
N LEU A 175 12.62 4.33 -34.29
CA LEU A 175 12.43 2.88 -34.41
C LEU A 175 11.89 2.30 -33.10
N LYS A 176 11.11 1.23 -33.21
CA LYS A 176 10.64 0.46 -32.04
C LYS A 176 11.61 -0.68 -31.73
N PRO A 177 12.18 -0.76 -30.51
CA PRO A 177 13.16 -1.78 -30.15
C PRO A 177 12.68 -3.24 -30.26
N ASP A 178 11.37 -3.44 -30.08
CA ASP A 178 10.66 -4.72 -30.01
C ASP A 178 9.96 -5.10 -31.33
N SER A 179 9.79 -4.15 -32.24
CA SER A 179 9.04 -4.33 -33.49
C SER A 179 9.73 -3.61 -34.65
N PHE A 180 10.80 -4.22 -35.17
CA PHE A 180 11.56 -3.72 -36.32
C PHE A 180 11.86 -4.84 -37.33
N ASP A 181 12.08 -4.46 -38.59
CA ASP A 181 12.57 -5.39 -39.62
C ASP A 181 14.09 -5.51 -39.50
N PHE A 182 14.54 -6.65 -38.96
CA PHE A 182 15.97 -6.93 -38.77
C PHE A 182 16.76 -6.81 -40.07
N THR A 183 16.23 -7.29 -41.20
CA THR A 183 16.94 -7.30 -42.48
C THR A 183 17.11 -5.90 -43.01
N GLN A 184 16.04 -5.09 -42.99
CA GLN A 184 16.06 -3.70 -43.44
C GLN A 184 17.00 -2.85 -42.60
N VAL A 185 16.93 -2.93 -41.26
CA VAL A 185 17.80 -2.16 -40.37
C VAL A 185 19.26 -2.60 -40.55
N ARG A 186 19.52 -3.90 -40.67
CA ARG A 186 20.86 -4.41 -40.92
C ARG A 186 21.44 -3.89 -42.25
N GLN A 187 20.68 -3.95 -43.34
CA GLN A 187 21.11 -3.45 -44.65
C GLN A 187 21.37 -1.94 -44.63
N ALA A 188 20.53 -1.17 -43.94
CA ALA A 188 20.74 0.25 -43.74
C ALA A 188 22.06 0.54 -43.00
N LEU A 189 22.29 -0.14 -41.86
CA LEU A 189 23.49 0.06 -41.04
C LEU A 189 24.80 -0.36 -41.73
N THR A 190 24.75 -1.29 -42.70
CA THR A 190 25.93 -1.69 -43.49
C THR A 190 26.04 -0.99 -44.84
N SER A 191 25.21 0.02 -45.11
CA SER A 191 25.25 0.77 -46.36
C SER A 191 26.34 1.85 -46.35
N ASP A 192 27.03 2.03 -47.47
CA ASP A 192 27.88 3.21 -47.66
C ASP A 192 27.00 4.44 -47.95
N ILE A 193 26.94 5.36 -46.98
CA ILE A 193 26.13 6.58 -47.09
C ILE A 193 26.61 7.54 -48.19
N ASN A 194 27.87 7.42 -48.62
CA ASN A 194 28.46 8.28 -49.65
C ASN A 194 28.26 7.74 -51.07
N ASP A 195 27.92 6.45 -51.22
CA ASP A 195 27.60 5.84 -52.51
C ASP A 195 26.12 6.08 -52.86
N PRO A 196 25.80 6.86 -53.91
CA PRO A 196 24.41 7.09 -54.33
C PRO A 196 23.65 5.81 -54.68
N ALA A 197 24.34 4.73 -55.06
CA ALA A 197 23.75 3.44 -55.41
C ALA A 197 23.53 2.53 -54.20
N SER A 198 23.94 2.93 -52.99
CA SER A 198 23.77 2.11 -51.79
C SER A 198 22.30 1.89 -51.43
N TYR A 199 22.03 0.82 -50.67
CA TYR A 199 20.68 0.45 -50.27
C TYR A 199 19.95 1.61 -49.57
N ILE A 200 20.62 2.33 -48.67
CA ILE A 200 19.96 3.42 -47.92
C ILE A 200 19.63 4.64 -48.80
N ASN A 201 20.51 4.99 -49.74
CA ASN A 201 20.28 6.12 -50.65
C ASN A 201 19.19 5.80 -51.67
N THR A 202 19.17 4.57 -52.19
CA THR A 202 18.10 4.09 -53.09
C THR A 202 16.76 3.96 -52.37
N LEU A 203 16.73 3.50 -51.10
CA LEU A 203 15.53 3.45 -50.28
C LEU A 203 14.94 4.86 -50.04
N GLN A 204 15.79 5.83 -49.68
CA GLN A 204 15.37 7.22 -49.49
C GLN A 204 14.83 7.83 -50.77
N GLN A 205 15.52 7.65 -51.90
CA GLN A 205 15.07 8.15 -53.20
C GLN A 205 13.73 7.54 -53.61
N THR A 206 13.59 6.21 -53.49
CA THR A 206 12.35 5.50 -53.84
C THR A 206 11.17 6.01 -53.02
N ALA A 207 11.35 6.22 -51.72
CA ALA A 207 10.30 6.76 -50.87
C ALA A 207 9.94 8.22 -51.21
N ALA A 208 10.94 9.06 -51.53
CA ALA A 208 10.73 10.43 -51.97
C ALA A 208 9.99 10.50 -53.32
N ASP A 209 10.32 9.62 -54.26
CA ASP A 209 9.65 9.50 -55.56
C ASP A 209 8.20 9.05 -55.40
N ALA A 210 7.94 8.08 -54.50
CA ALA A 210 6.57 7.65 -54.20
C ALA A 210 5.72 8.76 -53.58
N LEU A 211 6.28 9.58 -52.68
CA LEU A 211 5.59 10.72 -52.07
C LEU A 211 5.34 11.87 -53.05
N SER A 212 6.31 12.16 -53.92
CA SER A 212 6.20 13.24 -54.92
C SER A 212 5.33 12.85 -56.11
N GLY A 213 5.27 11.57 -56.46
CA GLY A 213 4.36 11.01 -57.46
C GLY A 213 3.00 10.67 -56.84
N ARG A 214 2.87 9.43 -56.35
CA ARG A 214 1.60 8.89 -55.84
C ARG A 214 1.03 9.69 -54.68
N GLY A 215 1.87 10.14 -53.75
CA GLY A 215 1.43 10.99 -52.65
C GLY A 215 0.82 12.33 -53.11
N ALA A 216 1.35 12.93 -54.18
CA ALA A 216 0.79 14.15 -54.76
C ALA A 216 -0.56 13.90 -55.46
N GLU A 217 -0.71 12.78 -56.17
CA GLU A 217 -1.98 12.36 -56.77
C GLU A 217 -3.07 12.15 -55.71
N ILE A 218 -2.72 11.48 -54.61
CA ILE A 218 -3.63 11.26 -53.49
C ILE A 218 -4.11 12.60 -52.94
N ARG A 219 -3.18 13.51 -52.59
CA ARG A 219 -3.54 14.84 -52.06
C ARG A 219 -4.43 15.61 -53.02
N ALA A 220 -4.11 15.63 -54.32
CA ALA A 220 -4.94 16.30 -55.32
C ALA A 220 -6.35 15.68 -55.42
N THR A 221 -6.46 14.36 -55.27
CA THR A 221 -7.76 13.67 -55.28
C THR A 221 -8.57 13.95 -54.03
N VAL A 222 -7.93 14.00 -52.85
CA VAL A 222 -8.59 14.36 -51.58
C VAL A 222 -9.13 15.79 -51.64
N VAL A 223 -8.37 16.75 -52.19
CA VAL A 223 -8.86 18.13 -52.40
C VAL A 223 -10.15 18.15 -53.22
N LYS A 224 -10.26 17.34 -54.27
CA LYS A 224 -11.51 17.24 -55.05
C LYS A 224 -12.69 16.70 -54.23
N TYR A 225 -12.45 15.71 -53.36
CA TYR A 225 -13.47 15.20 -52.44
C TYR A 225 -13.90 16.27 -51.42
N ASP A 226 -12.95 17.06 -50.90
CA ASP A 226 -13.20 18.14 -49.95
C ASP A 226 -13.98 19.29 -50.59
N GLU A 227 -13.64 19.66 -51.82
CA GLU A 227 -14.38 20.64 -52.62
C GLU A 227 -15.83 20.19 -52.83
N ARG A 228 -16.06 18.92 -53.22
CA ARG A 228 -17.42 18.36 -53.39
C ARG A 228 -18.21 18.38 -52.09
N SER A 229 -17.58 17.99 -50.99
CA SER A 229 -18.23 17.93 -49.68
C SER A 229 -18.55 19.33 -49.15
N SER A 230 -17.63 20.28 -49.34
CA SER A 230 -17.81 21.69 -48.98
C SER A 230 -18.93 22.34 -49.79
N ALA A 231 -18.97 22.12 -51.11
CA ALA A 231 -20.04 22.61 -51.98
C ALA A 231 -21.41 22.03 -51.55
N SER A 232 -21.48 20.71 -51.27
CA SER A 232 -22.70 20.08 -50.77
C SER A 232 -23.20 20.69 -49.46
N ALA A 233 -22.30 20.95 -48.51
CA ALA A 233 -22.64 21.54 -47.22
C ALA A 233 -23.10 23.01 -47.37
N GLN A 234 -22.44 23.78 -48.24
CA GLN A 234 -22.83 25.16 -48.53
C GLN A 234 -24.18 25.24 -49.23
N ILE A 235 -24.46 24.33 -50.19
CA ILE A 235 -25.78 24.21 -50.82
C ILE A 235 -26.85 23.99 -49.75
N ALA A 236 -26.67 22.99 -48.87
CA ALA A 236 -27.64 22.70 -47.81
C ALA A 236 -27.87 23.91 -46.87
N SER A 237 -26.81 24.60 -46.47
CA SER A 237 -26.87 25.79 -45.61
C SER A 237 -27.57 26.98 -46.28
N LEU A 238 -27.24 27.26 -47.54
CA LEU A 238 -27.86 28.32 -48.32
C LEU A 238 -29.34 28.00 -48.61
N THR A 239 -29.67 26.74 -48.91
CA THR A 239 -31.06 26.28 -49.09
C THR A 239 -31.87 26.45 -47.80
N ALA A 240 -31.30 26.14 -46.64
CA ALA A 240 -31.96 26.42 -45.36
C ALA A 240 -32.18 27.92 -45.14
N SER A 241 -31.22 28.76 -45.55
CA SER A 241 -31.31 30.23 -45.43
C SER A 241 -32.43 30.85 -46.29
N LEU A 242 -32.84 30.21 -47.40
CA LEU A 242 -33.97 30.67 -48.23
C LEU A 242 -35.31 30.69 -47.48
N SER A 243 -35.43 29.91 -46.41
CA SER A 243 -36.66 29.79 -45.61
C SER A 243 -36.77 30.82 -44.48
N GLN A 244 -35.76 31.68 -44.29
CA GLN A 244 -35.73 32.68 -43.23
C GLN A 244 -36.53 33.95 -43.60
N PRO A 245 -37.29 34.56 -42.66
CA PRO A 245 -38.01 35.80 -42.91
C PRO A 245 -37.07 36.96 -43.28
N GLY A 246 -37.33 37.63 -44.41
CA GLY A 246 -36.53 38.78 -44.87
C GLY A 246 -35.28 38.43 -45.69
N ALA A 247 -35.08 37.16 -46.07
CA ALA A 247 -33.95 36.73 -46.89
C ALA A 247 -34.01 37.26 -48.34
N ASP A 248 -32.86 37.69 -48.88
CA ASP A 248 -32.69 38.06 -50.29
C ASP A 248 -32.65 36.78 -51.17
N GLN A 249 -33.83 36.31 -51.57
CA GLN A 249 -34.00 35.06 -52.30
C GLN A 249 -33.21 35.00 -53.62
N PRO A 250 -33.22 36.03 -54.49
CA PRO A 250 -32.41 36.03 -55.71
C PRO A 250 -30.90 35.92 -55.46
N ALA A 251 -30.37 36.66 -54.48
CA ALA A 251 -28.94 36.64 -54.18
C ALA A 251 -28.48 35.29 -53.60
N ILE A 252 -29.30 34.68 -52.72
CA ILE A 252 -29.01 33.37 -52.15
C ILE A 252 -29.10 32.27 -53.21
N GLN A 253 -30.10 32.32 -54.10
CA GLN A 253 -30.25 31.35 -55.18
C GLN A 253 -29.08 31.40 -56.18
N ALA A 254 -28.55 32.58 -56.47
CA ALA A 254 -27.35 32.71 -57.30
C ALA A 254 -26.13 31.99 -56.69
N LYS A 255 -25.92 32.11 -55.38
CA LYS A 255 -24.85 31.40 -54.65
C LYS A 255 -25.06 29.90 -54.60
N ILE A 256 -26.32 29.44 -54.47
CA ILE A 256 -26.65 28.01 -54.56
C ILE A 256 -26.26 27.47 -55.94
N ASN A 257 -26.61 28.18 -57.02
CA ASN A 257 -26.27 27.75 -58.37
C ASN A 257 -24.75 27.69 -58.61
N GLU A 258 -23.99 28.64 -58.05
CA GLU A 258 -22.52 28.63 -58.08
C GLU A 258 -21.95 27.39 -57.37
N GLN A 259 -22.41 27.08 -56.16
CA GLN A 259 -21.96 25.89 -55.42
C GLN A 259 -22.44 24.59 -56.07
N GLN A 260 -23.64 24.56 -56.66
CA GLN A 260 -24.14 23.41 -57.41
C GLN A 260 -23.26 23.10 -58.62
N ALA A 261 -22.78 24.12 -59.33
CA ALA A 261 -21.85 23.93 -60.44
C ALA A 261 -20.52 23.30 -59.98
N ILE A 262 -19.99 23.71 -58.82
CA ILE A 262 -18.80 23.11 -58.21
C ILE A 262 -19.07 21.64 -57.82
N TYR A 263 -20.22 21.39 -57.17
CA TYR A 263 -20.63 20.04 -56.78
C TYR A 263 -20.74 19.12 -58.00
N ASP A 264 -21.47 19.53 -59.04
CA ASP A 264 -21.73 18.72 -60.24
C ASP A 264 -20.43 18.43 -60.99
N ALA A 265 -19.54 19.43 -61.11
CA ALA A 265 -18.23 19.25 -61.72
C ALA A 265 -17.39 18.20 -60.99
N ARG A 266 -17.30 18.29 -59.65
CA ARG A 266 -16.57 17.28 -58.85
C ARG A 266 -17.29 15.93 -58.81
N ASN A 267 -18.61 15.91 -58.84
CA ASN A 267 -19.41 14.69 -58.81
C ASN A 267 -19.30 13.88 -60.11
N ALA A 268 -19.01 14.53 -61.24
CA ALA A 268 -18.69 13.87 -62.50
C ALA A 268 -17.31 13.21 -62.50
N GLU A 269 -16.35 13.73 -61.73
CA GLU A 269 -14.96 13.24 -61.65
C GLU A 269 -14.74 12.15 -60.59
N LEU A 270 -15.62 12.06 -59.60
CA LEU A 270 -15.42 11.24 -58.40
C LEU A 270 -16.45 10.10 -58.29
N PRO A 271 -16.11 8.99 -57.60
CA PRO A 271 -17.06 7.96 -57.21
C PRO A 271 -18.29 8.52 -56.47
N PRO A 272 -19.40 7.76 -56.39
CA PRO A 272 -20.65 8.23 -55.79
C PRO A 272 -20.46 8.91 -54.43
N PHE A 273 -21.21 10.00 -54.18
CA PHE A 273 -21.06 10.81 -52.98
C PHE A 273 -21.14 10.00 -51.68
N SER A 274 -21.97 8.95 -51.64
CA SER A 274 -22.11 8.03 -50.50
C SER A 274 -20.82 7.27 -50.14
N GLN A 275 -19.86 7.15 -51.06
CA GLN A 275 -18.58 6.48 -50.85
C GLN A 275 -17.44 7.43 -50.48
N THR A 276 -17.68 8.75 -50.46
CA THR A 276 -16.65 9.77 -50.18
C THR A 276 -15.85 9.46 -48.93
N ALA A 277 -16.52 9.17 -47.80
CA ALA A 277 -15.85 8.92 -46.53
C ALA A 277 -14.93 7.69 -46.58
N ALA A 278 -15.40 6.59 -47.19
CA ALA A 278 -14.60 5.36 -47.31
C ALA A 278 -13.38 5.55 -48.22
N ASN A 279 -13.55 6.25 -49.35
CA ASN A 279 -12.47 6.49 -50.31
C ASN A 279 -11.43 7.47 -49.75
N VAL A 280 -11.86 8.54 -49.08
CA VAL A 280 -10.92 9.47 -48.41
C VAL A 280 -10.17 8.74 -47.29
N ALA A 281 -10.82 7.89 -46.51
CA ALA A 281 -10.15 7.10 -45.48
C ALA A 281 -9.09 6.14 -46.08
N ALA A 282 -9.41 5.45 -47.18
CA ALA A 282 -8.47 4.56 -47.86
C ALA A 282 -7.27 5.33 -48.45
N LEU A 283 -7.52 6.44 -49.15
CA LEU A 283 -6.49 7.29 -49.73
C LEU A 283 -5.58 7.91 -48.66
N SER A 284 -6.15 8.39 -47.56
CA SER A 284 -5.39 8.91 -46.42
C SER A 284 -4.53 7.82 -45.76
N SER A 285 -5.04 6.58 -45.68
CA SER A 285 -4.26 5.44 -45.18
C SER A 285 -3.09 5.10 -46.11
N GLU A 286 -3.31 5.13 -47.43
CA GLU A 286 -2.25 4.91 -48.43
C GLU A 286 -1.18 6.01 -48.33
N TYR A 287 -1.59 7.27 -48.25
CA TYR A 287 -0.68 8.40 -48.06
C TYR A 287 0.15 8.26 -46.78
N ALA A 288 -0.48 7.90 -45.66
CA ALA A 288 0.21 7.70 -44.39
C ALA A 288 1.27 6.58 -44.46
N GLN A 289 1.05 5.52 -45.25
CA GLN A 289 2.04 4.48 -45.48
C GLN A 289 3.24 4.98 -46.28
N LEU A 290 2.99 5.79 -47.33
CA LEU A 290 4.05 6.42 -48.12
C LEU A 290 4.88 7.40 -47.28
N ASP A 291 4.21 8.21 -46.46
CA ASP A 291 4.83 9.18 -45.56
C ASP A 291 5.68 8.49 -44.47
N TYR A 292 5.15 7.41 -43.89
CA TYR A 292 5.88 6.57 -42.96
C TYR A 292 7.12 5.94 -43.60
N ALA A 293 7.03 5.42 -44.82
CA ALA A 293 8.17 4.86 -45.54
C ALA A 293 9.27 5.92 -45.79
N GLY A 294 8.87 7.14 -46.14
CA GLY A 294 9.79 8.28 -46.29
C GLY A 294 10.49 8.62 -44.97
N THR A 295 9.73 8.73 -43.89
CA THR A 295 10.26 9.02 -42.54
C THR A 295 11.20 7.92 -42.07
N LEU A 296 10.82 6.65 -42.25
CA LEU A 296 11.64 5.51 -41.90
C LEU A 296 12.97 5.50 -42.66
N ALA A 297 12.95 5.78 -43.97
CA ALA A 297 14.18 5.84 -44.77
C ALA A 297 15.13 6.95 -44.30
N ILE A 298 14.60 8.13 -43.96
CA ILE A 298 15.37 9.25 -43.39
C ILE A 298 15.99 8.84 -42.05
N ASN A 299 15.19 8.23 -41.18
CA ASN A 299 15.63 7.79 -39.86
C ASN A 299 16.70 6.70 -39.92
N LEU A 300 16.54 5.71 -40.80
CA LEU A 300 17.53 4.66 -41.03
C LEU A 300 18.84 5.23 -41.58
N LYS A 301 18.78 6.28 -42.42
CA LYS A 301 19.98 6.96 -42.92
C LYS A 301 20.68 7.75 -41.83
N ALA A 302 19.93 8.46 -40.99
CA ALA A 302 20.48 9.15 -39.82
C ALA A 302 21.16 8.14 -38.86
N MET A 303 20.54 6.98 -38.66
CA MET A 303 21.11 5.91 -37.84
C MET A 303 22.39 5.33 -38.47
N ALA A 304 22.38 5.02 -39.77
CA ALA A 304 23.57 4.55 -40.49
C ALA A 304 24.70 5.59 -40.51
N THR A 305 24.38 6.88 -40.44
CA THR A 305 25.37 7.96 -40.33
C THR A 305 26.03 7.98 -38.95
N ALA A 306 25.24 7.78 -37.89
CA ALA A 306 25.74 7.75 -36.51
C ALA A 306 26.52 6.47 -36.18
N PHE A 307 26.09 5.32 -36.72
CA PHE A 307 26.68 4.00 -36.46
C PHE A 307 27.57 3.55 -37.62
N LYS A 308 28.89 3.62 -37.43
CA LYS A 308 29.89 3.44 -38.48
C LYS A 308 30.27 1.97 -38.71
N PHE A 309 29.32 1.10 -39.03
CA PHE A 309 29.64 -0.28 -39.42
C PHE A 309 30.28 -0.33 -40.81
N ASN A 310 31.16 -1.32 -41.03
CA ASN A 310 31.71 -1.63 -42.34
C ASN A 310 30.67 -2.33 -43.23
N GLY A 311 30.88 -2.34 -44.55
CA GLY A 311 29.97 -2.99 -45.50
C GLY A 311 29.81 -4.50 -45.32
N ASP A 312 30.77 -5.17 -44.68
CA ASP A 312 30.68 -6.60 -44.32
C ASP A 312 29.89 -6.84 -43.01
N GLY A 313 29.45 -5.77 -42.33
CA GLY A 313 28.74 -5.81 -41.06
C GLY A 313 29.64 -5.85 -39.83
N THR A 314 30.95 -5.72 -39.97
CA THR A 314 31.89 -5.62 -38.84
C THR A 314 31.99 -4.18 -38.31
N ALA A 315 32.32 -4.02 -37.02
CA ALA A 315 32.64 -2.72 -36.44
C ALA A 315 34.07 -2.28 -36.82
N PRO A 316 34.36 -0.96 -36.90
CA PRO A 316 35.70 -0.48 -37.20
C PRO A 316 36.72 -0.92 -36.15
N SER A 317 37.92 -1.30 -36.59
CA SER A 317 39.00 -1.74 -35.69
C SER A 317 39.79 -0.60 -35.05
N ALA A 318 39.76 0.59 -35.65
CA ALA A 318 40.60 1.74 -35.26
C ALA A 318 39.82 2.96 -34.76
N THR A 319 38.50 2.98 -34.92
CA THR A 319 37.63 4.09 -34.52
C THR A 319 36.45 3.55 -33.70
N PRO A 320 35.86 4.36 -32.80
CA PRO A 320 34.65 3.95 -32.09
C PRO A 320 33.50 3.74 -33.09
N LEU A 321 32.57 2.84 -32.73
CA LEU A 321 31.40 2.54 -33.55
C LEU A 321 30.49 3.78 -33.72
N VAL A 322 30.42 4.61 -32.69
CA VAL A 322 29.70 5.88 -32.66
C VAL A 322 30.67 6.97 -32.21
N GLY A 323 30.74 8.08 -32.96
CA GLY A 323 31.63 9.20 -32.66
C GLY A 323 31.20 10.00 -31.42
N ASP A 324 32.11 10.77 -30.82
CA ASP A 324 31.80 11.54 -29.61
C ASP A 324 30.73 12.63 -29.84
N ALA A 325 30.73 13.25 -31.03
CA ALA A 325 29.69 14.20 -31.43
C ALA A 325 28.32 13.52 -31.55
N ASP A 326 28.25 12.37 -32.22
CA ASP A 326 27.01 11.59 -32.36
C ASP A 326 26.50 11.11 -30.99
N LYS A 327 27.41 10.65 -30.10
CA LYS A 327 27.08 10.30 -28.72
C LYS A 327 26.49 11.48 -27.95
N ALA A 328 27.06 12.68 -28.12
CA ALA A 328 26.56 13.89 -27.47
C ALA A 328 25.15 14.26 -27.96
N SER A 329 24.92 14.24 -29.29
CA SER A 329 23.59 14.48 -29.88
C SER A 329 22.57 13.43 -29.46
N MET A 330 22.95 12.14 -29.43
CA MET A 330 22.08 11.06 -28.96
C MET A 330 21.74 11.22 -27.47
N ARG A 331 22.72 11.58 -26.62
CA ARG A 331 22.50 11.87 -25.20
C ARG A 331 21.51 13.01 -25.02
N GLU A 332 21.67 14.09 -25.78
CA GLU A 332 20.76 15.23 -25.74
C GLU A 332 19.33 14.85 -26.14
N LEU A 333 19.16 14.13 -27.25
CA LEU A 333 17.84 13.63 -27.67
C LEU A 333 17.22 12.70 -26.63
N TYR A 334 18.03 11.84 -25.99
CA TYR A 334 17.57 10.93 -24.97
C TYR A 334 17.03 11.69 -23.74
N PHE A 335 17.78 12.66 -23.21
CA PHE A 335 17.30 13.49 -22.10
C PHE A 335 16.15 14.41 -22.48
N ALA A 336 16.05 14.85 -23.75
CA ALA A 336 14.93 15.61 -24.26
C ALA A 336 13.66 14.76 -24.42
N SER A 337 13.80 13.44 -24.63
CA SER A 337 12.68 12.50 -24.72
C SER A 337 12.08 12.12 -23.36
N ALA A 338 12.75 12.49 -22.26
CA ALA A 338 12.27 12.21 -20.91
C ALA A 338 10.88 12.84 -20.69
N PRO A 339 9.92 12.12 -20.08
CA PRO A 339 8.61 12.69 -19.74
C PRO A 339 8.70 13.92 -18.83
N ARG A 340 9.77 13.98 -18.03
CA ARG A 340 10.09 15.07 -17.11
C ARG A 340 11.53 15.51 -17.34
N LEU A 341 11.75 16.83 -17.34
CA LEU A 341 13.10 17.38 -17.41
C LEU A 341 13.88 16.97 -16.15
N THR A 342 14.93 16.20 -16.35
CA THR A 342 15.86 15.72 -15.33
C THR A 342 16.96 16.76 -15.03
N GLY A 343 17.73 16.55 -13.97
CA GLY A 343 18.87 17.42 -13.64
C GLY A 343 19.93 17.45 -14.74
N THR A 344 20.22 16.33 -15.37
CA THR A 344 21.14 16.25 -16.50
C THR A 344 20.59 16.93 -17.75
N GLY A 345 19.30 16.75 -18.04
CA GLY A 345 18.62 17.48 -19.13
C GLY A 345 18.62 19.00 -18.91
N ALA A 346 18.42 19.44 -17.67
CA ALA A 346 18.53 20.85 -17.30
C ALA A 346 19.96 21.38 -17.49
N LEU A 347 20.97 20.60 -17.11
CA LEU A 347 22.37 20.95 -17.35
C LEU A 347 22.66 21.10 -18.85
N ILE A 348 22.17 20.18 -19.69
CA ILE A 348 22.30 20.28 -21.15
C ILE A 348 21.67 21.58 -21.69
N ASN A 349 20.50 21.97 -21.21
CA ASN A 349 19.87 23.24 -21.58
C ASN A 349 20.63 24.47 -21.08
N LYS A 350 21.19 24.40 -19.88
CA LYS A 350 22.06 25.44 -19.33
C LYS A 350 23.31 25.61 -20.18
N ASP A 351 23.99 24.53 -20.52
CA ASP A 351 25.21 24.56 -21.33
C ASP A 351 24.93 25.16 -22.72
N TYR A 352 23.80 24.80 -23.34
CA TYR A 352 23.35 25.40 -24.61
C TYR A 352 23.08 26.91 -24.47
N PHE A 353 22.39 27.33 -23.41
CA PHE A 353 22.18 28.76 -23.13
C PHE A 353 23.49 29.51 -22.94
N GLU A 354 24.40 28.98 -22.12
CA GLU A 354 25.67 29.63 -21.84
C GLU A 354 26.57 29.75 -23.07
N ALA A 355 26.47 28.80 -24.00
CA ALA A 355 27.19 28.78 -25.27
C ALA A 355 26.61 29.77 -26.30
N HIS A 356 25.29 29.89 -26.39
CA HIS A 356 24.63 30.55 -27.53
C HIS A 356 23.96 31.89 -27.24
N VAL A 357 23.66 32.25 -25.99
CA VAL A 357 22.90 33.48 -25.68
C VAL A 357 23.53 34.75 -26.27
N ASN A 358 24.86 34.78 -26.41
CA ASN A 358 25.59 35.92 -26.94
C ASN A 358 25.88 35.84 -28.45
N ASP A 359 25.41 34.79 -29.15
CA ASP A 359 25.46 34.69 -30.61
C ASP A 359 24.38 35.56 -31.28
N PHE A 360 23.35 35.97 -30.51
CA PHE A 360 22.23 36.77 -31.00
C PHE A 360 22.52 38.27 -30.93
N THR A 361 22.04 39.03 -31.93
CA THR A 361 22.23 40.49 -32.01
C THR A 361 20.94 41.28 -31.79
N THR A 362 19.78 40.63 -31.87
CA THR A 362 18.46 41.24 -31.62
C THR A 362 17.64 40.42 -30.63
N ALA A 363 16.78 41.11 -29.89
CA ALA A 363 15.82 40.52 -28.96
C ALA A 363 14.84 39.57 -29.66
N THR A 364 14.45 39.89 -30.90
CA THR A 364 13.52 39.09 -31.70
C THR A 364 14.15 37.77 -32.14
N ASP A 365 15.40 37.78 -32.60
CA ASP A 365 16.09 36.56 -33.03
C ASP A 365 16.35 35.62 -31.85
N LEU A 366 16.75 36.17 -30.70
CA LEU A 366 16.92 35.42 -29.46
C LEU A 366 15.62 34.71 -29.05
N LEU A 367 14.49 35.42 -29.10
CA LEU A 367 13.19 34.87 -28.72
C LEU A 367 12.56 33.98 -29.80
N ALA A 368 13.08 33.98 -31.03
CA ALA A 368 12.68 33.06 -32.08
C ALA A 368 13.18 31.64 -31.79
N ASP A 369 14.38 31.48 -31.23
CA ASP A 369 14.89 30.20 -30.74
C ASP A 369 14.00 29.70 -29.59
N SER A 370 13.35 28.55 -29.81
CA SER A 370 12.38 27.98 -28.88
C SER A 370 13.03 27.52 -27.57
N ARG A 371 14.28 27.08 -27.63
CA ARG A 371 15.04 26.59 -26.48
C ARG A 371 15.52 27.75 -25.62
N MET A 372 16.05 28.81 -26.23
CA MET A 372 16.39 30.07 -25.55
C MET A 372 15.17 30.66 -24.86
N ARG A 373 14.05 30.78 -25.59
CA ARG A 373 12.79 31.29 -25.05
C ARG A 373 12.31 30.48 -23.85
N SER A 374 12.29 29.14 -23.95
CA SER A 374 11.89 28.26 -22.85
C SER A 374 12.82 28.38 -21.63
N PHE A 375 14.12 28.52 -21.86
CA PHE A 375 15.10 28.74 -20.81
C PHE A 375 14.85 30.06 -20.08
N ILE A 376 14.69 31.16 -20.82
CA ILE A 376 14.44 32.51 -20.27
C ILE A 376 13.15 32.53 -19.45
N ILE A 377 12.06 31.96 -19.97
CA ILE A 377 10.79 31.87 -19.24
C ILE A 377 11.01 31.20 -17.88
N THR A 378 11.74 30.09 -17.85
CA THR A 378 11.99 29.31 -16.64
C THR A 378 12.93 30.02 -15.67
N ALA A 379 14.05 30.54 -16.18
CA ALA A 379 15.09 31.22 -15.41
C ALA A 379 14.55 32.46 -14.67
N TYR A 380 13.63 33.19 -15.30
CA TYR A 380 13.10 34.44 -14.76
C TYR A 380 11.73 34.28 -14.11
N GLY A 381 11.20 33.05 -14.00
CA GLY A 381 9.91 32.79 -13.36
C GLY A 381 8.72 33.41 -14.09
N ILE A 382 8.81 33.51 -15.42
CA ILE A 382 7.75 34.07 -16.25
C ILE A 382 6.68 32.98 -16.50
N PRO A 383 5.37 33.33 -16.51
CA PRO A 383 4.34 32.36 -16.86
C PRO A 383 4.59 31.69 -18.23
N ARG A 384 4.48 30.36 -18.29
CA ARG A 384 4.79 29.57 -19.51
C ARG A 384 3.94 29.93 -20.74
N GLY A 385 2.74 30.47 -20.52
CA GLY A 385 1.84 30.93 -21.58
C GLY A 385 2.18 32.31 -22.16
N THR A 386 3.25 32.95 -21.68
CA THR A 386 3.65 34.29 -22.15
C THR A 386 4.13 34.22 -23.59
N GLY A 387 3.44 34.92 -24.49
CA GLY A 387 3.79 34.96 -25.91
C GLY A 387 5.07 35.77 -26.18
N SER A 388 5.73 35.49 -27.32
CA SER A 388 7.00 36.13 -27.70
C SER A 388 6.91 37.65 -27.80
N SER A 389 5.77 38.23 -28.20
CA SER A 389 5.59 39.69 -28.25
C SER A 389 5.66 40.34 -26.87
N VAL A 390 5.06 39.70 -25.86
CA VAL A 390 5.10 40.15 -24.47
C VAL A 390 6.52 39.99 -23.91
N LEU A 391 7.17 38.85 -24.14
CA LEU A 391 8.56 38.65 -23.75
C LEU A 391 9.48 39.70 -24.37
N ASN A 392 9.29 40.01 -25.67
CA ASN A 392 10.07 41.03 -26.37
C ASN A 392 9.88 42.40 -25.70
N ALA A 393 8.64 42.80 -25.40
CA ALA A 393 8.37 44.06 -24.70
C ALA A 393 9.02 44.14 -23.31
N ILE A 394 9.15 43.01 -22.60
CA ILE A 394 9.82 42.96 -21.30
C ILE A 394 11.35 43.08 -21.46
N ILE A 395 11.97 42.26 -22.31
CA ILE A 395 13.45 42.23 -22.42
C ILE A 395 14.06 43.49 -23.05
N THR A 396 13.25 44.30 -23.76
CA THR A 396 13.67 45.60 -24.31
C THR A 396 13.27 46.79 -23.45
N SER A 397 12.65 46.57 -22.28
CA SER A 397 12.20 47.66 -21.41
C SER A 397 13.37 48.41 -20.77
N ASP A 398 13.39 49.74 -20.94
CA ASP A 398 14.27 50.61 -20.16
C ASP A 398 13.71 50.78 -18.73
N LEU A 399 14.41 50.24 -17.74
CA LEU A 399 13.97 50.32 -16.34
C LEU A 399 14.07 51.72 -15.75
N ASN A 400 14.82 52.64 -16.37
CA ASN A 400 14.89 54.04 -15.95
C ASN A 400 13.69 54.86 -16.45
N ASP A 401 12.98 54.38 -17.47
CA ASP A 401 11.74 54.98 -17.94
C ASP A 401 10.55 54.47 -17.11
N PRO A 402 9.89 55.32 -16.29
CA PRO A 402 8.74 54.90 -15.51
C PRO A 402 7.56 54.40 -16.36
N ALA A 403 7.51 54.74 -17.66
CA ALA A 403 6.48 54.33 -18.59
C ALA A 403 6.77 53.00 -19.31
N SER A 404 7.97 52.42 -19.13
CA SER A 404 8.34 51.19 -19.83
C SER A 404 7.45 50.00 -19.46
N TYR A 405 7.38 49.01 -20.36
CA TYR A 405 6.47 47.87 -20.20
C TYR A 405 6.71 47.13 -18.89
N ALA A 406 7.97 46.84 -18.55
CA ALA A 406 8.35 46.19 -17.29
C ALA A 406 8.11 47.03 -16.03
N ASN A 407 7.87 48.35 -16.16
CA ASN A 407 7.55 49.22 -15.02
C ASN A 407 6.03 49.39 -14.81
N THR A 408 5.26 49.36 -15.89
CA THR A 408 3.83 49.69 -15.90
C THR A 408 2.91 48.47 -16.02
N THR A 409 3.41 47.36 -16.56
CA THR A 409 2.61 46.20 -16.96
C THR A 409 3.17 44.92 -16.31
N GLY A 410 2.30 44.09 -15.72
CA GLY A 410 2.74 42.80 -15.14
C GLY A 410 1.94 42.29 -13.95
N ALA A 411 1.07 43.11 -13.35
CA ALA A 411 0.27 42.74 -12.16
C ALA A 411 1.13 42.04 -11.08
N GLU A 412 0.75 40.85 -10.64
CA GLU A 412 1.48 40.03 -9.66
C GLU A 412 2.89 39.61 -10.13
N ASN A 413 3.15 39.61 -11.44
CA ASN A 413 4.44 39.24 -12.05
C ASN A 413 5.37 40.43 -12.31
N ASN A 414 4.98 41.65 -11.92
CA ASN A 414 5.75 42.87 -12.20
C ASN A 414 7.20 42.78 -11.67
N ALA A 415 7.42 42.11 -10.54
CA ALA A 415 8.76 41.87 -10.01
C ALA A 415 9.60 40.98 -10.95
N ALA A 416 9.02 39.88 -11.46
CA ALA A 416 9.70 38.98 -12.40
C ALA A 416 10.03 39.69 -13.73
N TYR A 417 9.15 40.58 -14.19
CA TYR A 417 9.37 41.34 -15.43
C TYR A 417 10.55 42.31 -15.31
N LYS A 418 10.68 42.99 -14.16
CA LYS A 418 11.84 43.87 -13.90
C LYS A 418 13.14 43.08 -13.81
N VAL A 419 13.12 41.90 -13.19
CA VAL A 419 14.30 41.03 -13.11
C VAL A 419 14.68 40.51 -14.50
N LEU A 420 13.70 40.16 -15.34
CA LEU A 420 13.93 39.77 -16.73
C LEU A 420 14.52 40.91 -17.56
N ALA A 421 13.94 42.11 -17.50
CA ALA A 421 14.44 43.29 -18.21
C ALA A 421 15.89 43.63 -17.80
N ALA A 422 16.19 43.63 -16.49
CA ALA A 422 17.55 43.85 -15.98
C ALA A 422 18.54 42.73 -16.39
N GLY A 423 18.02 41.58 -16.78
CA GLY A 423 18.79 40.42 -17.22
C GLY A 423 19.41 40.55 -18.60
N PHE A 424 19.00 41.53 -19.41
CA PHE A 424 19.44 41.70 -20.80
C PHE A 424 19.87 43.13 -21.11
N ASN A 425 20.75 43.29 -22.09
CA ASN A 425 21.31 44.60 -22.47
C ASN A 425 20.72 45.14 -23.80
N PHE A 426 19.51 44.71 -24.17
CA PHE A 426 18.84 45.22 -25.37
C PHE A 426 18.30 46.63 -25.15
N LYS A 427 18.37 47.45 -26.19
CA LYS A 427 17.73 48.77 -26.26
C LYS A 427 16.21 48.62 -26.47
N PRO A 428 15.43 49.71 -26.28
CA PRO A 428 14.00 49.72 -26.56
C PRO A 428 13.59 49.30 -27.98
N ASP A 429 14.47 49.49 -28.97
CA ASP A 429 14.26 49.05 -30.36
C ASP A 429 14.58 47.56 -30.60
N GLY A 430 15.04 46.83 -29.58
CA GLY A 430 15.39 45.42 -29.66
C GLY A 430 16.81 45.13 -30.14
N THR A 431 17.63 46.16 -30.40
CA THR A 431 19.03 46.01 -30.82
C THR A 431 20.01 46.18 -29.65
N LEU A 432 21.30 45.91 -29.87
CA LEU A 432 22.36 46.13 -28.89
C LEU A 432 23.12 47.44 -29.13
N ALA A 433 23.79 47.96 -28.10
CA ALA A 433 24.81 48.99 -28.30
C ALA A 433 26.08 48.41 -28.92
N ALA A 434 26.90 49.26 -29.54
CA ALA A 434 28.12 48.81 -30.19
C ALA A 434 29.10 48.23 -29.16
N GLY A 435 29.48 46.97 -29.32
CA GLY A 435 30.37 46.25 -28.41
C GLY A 435 29.68 45.57 -27.22
N ASP A 436 28.36 45.76 -27.07
CA ASP A 436 27.57 45.07 -26.05
C ASP A 436 27.17 43.67 -26.51
N VAL A 437 26.85 42.83 -25.52
CA VAL A 437 26.34 41.47 -25.70
C VAL A 437 24.97 41.34 -25.03
N PRO A 438 24.08 40.44 -25.49
CA PRO A 438 22.78 40.19 -24.89
C PRO A 438 22.83 40.03 -23.37
N GLN A 439 23.80 39.27 -22.85
CA GLN A 439 24.05 39.14 -21.41
C GLN A 439 25.54 39.24 -21.06
N THR A 440 25.84 40.02 -20.02
CA THR A 440 27.14 40.01 -19.34
C THR A 440 27.40 38.68 -18.65
N ALA A 441 28.66 38.40 -18.28
CA ALA A 441 29.00 37.20 -17.52
C ALA A 441 28.22 37.05 -16.20
N ALA A 442 27.97 38.16 -15.50
CA ALA A 442 27.20 38.16 -14.26
C ALA A 442 25.71 37.87 -14.49
N GLN A 443 25.08 38.51 -15.50
CA GLN A 443 23.70 38.25 -15.89
C GLN A 443 23.52 36.78 -16.32
N LYS A 444 24.44 36.26 -17.14
CA LYS A 444 24.42 34.87 -17.63
C LYS A 444 24.54 33.85 -16.50
N SER A 445 25.44 34.11 -15.54
CA SER A 445 25.60 33.28 -14.34
C SER A 445 24.33 33.30 -13.47
N ALA A 446 23.73 34.48 -13.26
CA ALA A 446 22.50 34.61 -12.49
C ALA A 446 21.31 33.90 -13.17
N ALA A 447 21.15 34.08 -14.48
CA ALA A 447 20.11 33.39 -15.26
C ALA A 447 20.25 31.87 -15.15
N SER A 448 21.48 31.36 -15.27
CA SER A 448 21.78 29.93 -15.18
C SER A 448 21.53 29.35 -13.79
N ALA A 449 21.91 30.07 -12.74
CA ALA A 449 21.61 29.68 -11.36
C ALA A 449 20.10 29.64 -11.10
N ASN A 450 19.37 30.67 -11.54
CA ASN A 450 17.91 30.72 -11.38
C ASN A 450 17.21 29.60 -12.16
N TYR A 451 17.67 29.29 -13.38
CA TYR A 451 17.16 28.18 -14.17
C TYR A 451 17.34 26.85 -13.44
N MET A 452 18.55 26.57 -12.94
CA MET A 452 18.83 25.32 -12.22
C MET A 452 18.05 25.18 -10.91
N ASN A 453 17.60 26.29 -10.32
CA ASN A 453 16.72 26.29 -9.16
C ASN A 453 15.24 26.10 -9.50
N ARG A 454 14.83 26.30 -10.75
CA ARG A 454 13.40 26.39 -11.17
C ARG A 454 12.99 25.39 -12.25
N TYR A 455 13.92 24.66 -12.87
CA TYR A 455 13.65 23.84 -14.05
C TYR A 455 12.56 22.78 -13.81
N ASN A 456 12.44 22.32 -12.57
CA ASN A 456 11.48 21.31 -12.12
C ASN A 456 10.27 21.85 -11.36
N ASP A 457 10.21 23.14 -11.00
CA ASP A 457 9.12 23.72 -10.17
C ASP A 457 7.73 23.35 -10.67
N ALA A 458 7.49 23.50 -11.98
CA ALA A 458 6.20 23.21 -12.58
C ALA A 458 5.89 21.70 -12.64
N ALA A 459 6.92 20.85 -12.76
CA ALA A 459 6.76 19.41 -12.71
C ALA A 459 6.41 18.97 -11.28
N ASP A 460 7.14 19.49 -10.28
CA ASP A 460 6.87 19.22 -8.87
C ASP A 460 5.46 19.66 -8.45
N ALA A 461 5.03 20.86 -8.86
CA ALA A 461 3.66 21.31 -8.61
C ALA A 461 2.60 20.42 -9.30
N THR A 462 2.92 19.86 -10.47
CA THR A 462 2.04 18.90 -11.17
C THR A 462 1.97 17.58 -10.41
N ASP A 463 3.10 17.08 -9.92
CA ASP A 463 3.21 15.84 -9.14
C ASP A 463 2.48 15.97 -7.80
N GLU A 464 2.65 17.08 -7.09
CA GLU A 464 1.89 17.38 -5.87
C GLU A 464 0.36 17.38 -6.12
N SER A 465 -0.06 17.95 -7.25
CA SER A 465 -1.47 17.94 -7.67
C SER A 465 -1.97 16.53 -8.00
N LEU A 466 -1.15 15.72 -8.70
CA LEU A 466 -1.46 14.33 -9.03
C LEU A 466 -1.58 13.47 -7.77
N ILE A 467 -0.62 13.57 -6.86
CA ILE A 467 -0.63 12.87 -5.57
C ILE A 467 -1.87 13.29 -4.78
N SER A 468 -2.16 14.59 -4.68
CA SER A 468 -3.36 15.08 -3.97
C SER A 468 -4.66 14.55 -4.58
N ALA A 469 -4.75 14.45 -5.91
CA ALA A 469 -5.88 13.85 -6.59
C ALA A 469 -5.98 12.34 -6.34
N TYR A 470 -4.84 11.64 -6.32
CA TYR A 470 -4.75 10.22 -6.01
C TYR A 470 -5.25 9.92 -4.60
N LYS A 471 -4.78 10.66 -3.58
CA LYS A 471 -5.23 10.48 -2.17
C LYS A 471 -6.75 10.62 -2.03
N LYS A 472 -7.32 11.66 -2.65
CA LYS A 472 -8.78 11.88 -2.65
C LYS A 472 -9.53 10.76 -3.36
N LEU A 473 -9.02 10.30 -4.51
CA LEU A 473 -9.61 9.21 -5.26
C LEU A 473 -9.61 7.93 -4.42
N ILE A 474 -8.45 7.51 -3.92
CA ILE A 474 -8.30 6.18 -3.33
C ILE A 474 -9.13 6.00 -2.06
N GLY A 475 -9.33 7.06 -1.28
CA GLY A 475 -10.24 7.07 -0.13
C GLY A 475 -11.71 6.84 -0.46
N THR A 476 -12.11 6.89 -1.74
CA THR A 476 -13.50 6.69 -2.19
C THR A 476 -13.68 5.50 -3.16
N VAL A 477 -12.59 4.90 -3.63
CA VAL A 477 -12.64 3.80 -4.60
C VAL A 477 -13.16 2.53 -3.93
N THR A 478 -14.19 1.93 -4.52
CA THR A 478 -14.79 0.67 -4.06
C THR A 478 -14.66 -0.48 -5.08
N THR A 479 -14.20 -0.19 -6.30
CA THR A 479 -14.00 -1.19 -7.35
C THR A 479 -12.76 -0.91 -8.19
N VAL A 480 -12.17 -1.94 -8.77
CA VAL A 480 -11.05 -1.84 -9.72
C VAL A 480 -11.43 -0.96 -10.90
N ASP A 481 -12.66 -1.11 -11.41
CA ASP A 481 -13.13 -0.35 -12.56
C ASP A 481 -13.22 1.17 -12.24
N ALA A 482 -13.56 1.54 -11.00
CA ALA A 482 -13.53 2.94 -10.57
C ALA A 482 -12.10 3.53 -10.54
N LEU A 483 -11.10 2.74 -10.16
CA LEU A 483 -9.68 3.14 -10.27
C LEU A 483 -9.27 3.27 -11.74
N LEU A 484 -9.56 2.26 -12.55
CA LEU A 484 -9.14 2.21 -13.95
C LEU A 484 -9.79 3.27 -14.83
N ASN A 485 -11.00 3.73 -14.48
CA ASN A 485 -11.68 4.83 -15.15
C ASN A 485 -11.14 6.22 -14.76
N ASN A 486 -10.16 6.30 -13.85
CA ASN A 486 -9.50 7.55 -13.48
C ASN A 486 -8.06 7.61 -14.03
N PRO A 487 -7.79 8.33 -15.13
CA PRO A 487 -6.48 8.36 -15.75
C PRO A 487 -5.36 8.83 -14.82
N LYS A 488 -5.63 9.80 -13.94
CA LYS A 488 -4.64 10.30 -12.96
C LYS A 488 -4.34 9.24 -11.90
N GLY A 489 -5.36 8.53 -11.45
CA GLY A 489 -5.23 7.41 -10.52
C GLY A 489 -4.35 6.30 -11.08
N VAL A 490 -4.64 5.88 -12.31
CA VAL A 490 -3.85 4.88 -13.03
C VAL A 490 -2.43 5.35 -13.28
N GLN A 491 -2.23 6.61 -13.66
CA GLN A 491 -0.90 7.18 -13.90
C GLN A 491 -0.03 7.07 -12.64
N VAL A 492 -0.49 7.55 -11.49
CA VAL A 492 0.27 7.48 -10.23
C VAL A 492 0.56 6.03 -9.84
N ALA A 493 -0.44 5.15 -9.96
CA ALA A 493 -0.30 3.74 -9.62
C ALA A 493 0.74 3.02 -10.50
N LEU A 494 0.73 3.23 -11.82
CA LEU A 494 1.67 2.60 -12.74
C LEU A 494 3.08 3.21 -12.61
N SER A 495 3.17 4.53 -12.51
CA SER A 495 4.45 5.23 -12.37
C SER A 495 5.16 4.89 -11.07
N ALA A 496 4.45 4.54 -9.99
CA ALA A 496 5.07 4.04 -8.76
C ALA A 496 5.85 2.73 -8.96
N PHE A 497 5.50 1.92 -9.95
CA PHE A 497 6.18 0.65 -10.24
C PHE A 497 6.94 0.67 -11.57
N GLY A 498 7.06 1.83 -12.23
CA GLY A 498 7.73 1.96 -13.54
C GLY A 498 7.00 1.21 -14.67
N LEU A 499 5.66 1.21 -14.64
CA LEU A 499 4.79 0.47 -15.57
C LEU A 499 4.04 1.38 -16.56
N GLU A 500 4.32 2.68 -16.57
CA GLU A 500 3.59 3.69 -17.33
C GLU A 500 3.67 3.53 -18.85
N ASN A 501 4.73 2.90 -19.36
CA ASN A 501 4.98 2.73 -20.79
C ASN A 501 4.70 1.31 -21.30
N GLU A 502 4.19 0.42 -20.46
CA GLU A 502 3.96 -1.00 -20.79
C GLU A 502 2.74 -1.25 -21.71
N GLY A 503 1.96 -0.21 -22.00
CA GLY A 503 0.87 -0.26 -22.98
C GLY A 503 -0.29 -1.20 -22.63
N LYS A 504 -0.46 -1.60 -21.36
CA LYS A 504 -1.52 -2.53 -20.94
C LYS A 504 -2.90 -1.91 -21.09
N SER A 505 -3.84 -2.67 -21.66
CA SER A 505 -5.24 -2.27 -21.74
C SER A 505 -5.91 -2.29 -20.36
N ALA A 506 -7.00 -1.54 -20.19
CA ALA A 506 -7.80 -1.57 -18.95
C ALA A 506 -8.25 -2.99 -18.58
N ARG A 507 -8.53 -3.85 -19.57
CA ARG A 507 -8.90 -5.26 -19.35
C ARG A 507 -7.74 -6.05 -18.75
N GLU A 508 -6.52 -5.86 -19.24
CA GLU A 508 -5.33 -6.54 -18.71
C GLU A 508 -4.98 -6.03 -17.32
N LEU A 509 -5.03 -4.73 -17.08
CA LEU A 509 -4.82 -4.14 -15.75
C LEU A 509 -5.87 -4.65 -14.75
N ARG A 510 -7.13 -4.79 -15.17
CA ARG A 510 -8.17 -5.40 -14.33
C ARG A 510 -7.80 -6.84 -13.95
N ARG A 511 -7.31 -7.65 -14.88
CA ARG A 511 -6.87 -9.03 -14.60
C ARG A 511 -5.66 -9.07 -13.67
N ILE A 512 -4.72 -8.13 -13.80
CA ILE A 512 -3.57 -7.99 -12.89
C ILE A 512 -4.06 -7.68 -11.47
N LEU A 513 -4.80 -6.59 -11.30
CA LEU A 513 -5.25 -6.09 -10.00
C LEU A 513 -6.24 -7.02 -9.27
N THR A 514 -6.86 -7.97 -9.96
CA THR A 514 -7.78 -8.96 -9.38
C THR A 514 -7.16 -10.36 -9.23
N SER A 515 -5.90 -10.55 -9.63
CA SER A 515 -5.22 -11.84 -9.52
C SER A 515 -4.80 -12.16 -8.09
N ASP A 516 -4.81 -13.45 -7.75
CA ASP A 516 -4.19 -13.90 -6.51
C ASP A 516 -2.66 -14.04 -6.67
N VAL A 517 -1.93 -13.14 -6.03
CA VAL A 517 -0.46 -13.15 -6.02
C VAL A 517 0.14 -14.41 -5.37
N ASN A 518 -0.62 -15.12 -4.53
CA ASN A 518 -0.14 -16.33 -3.86
C ASN A 518 -0.35 -17.61 -4.68
N ASP A 519 -1.19 -17.58 -5.73
CA ASP A 519 -1.35 -18.69 -6.67
C ASP A 519 -0.31 -18.60 -7.79
N PRO A 520 0.67 -19.52 -7.90
CA PRO A 520 1.69 -19.50 -8.95
C PRO A 520 1.12 -19.55 -10.38
N LYS A 521 -0.14 -19.99 -10.56
CA LYS A 521 -0.82 -20.07 -11.85
C LYS A 521 -1.68 -18.85 -12.18
N SER A 522 -1.78 -17.87 -11.27
CA SER A 522 -2.56 -16.67 -11.50
C SER A 522 -2.01 -15.82 -12.65
N TYR A 523 -2.87 -15.02 -13.28
CA TYR A 523 -2.49 -14.22 -14.44
C TYR A 523 -1.28 -13.33 -14.16
N VAL A 524 -1.26 -12.64 -13.01
CA VAL A 524 -0.13 -11.78 -12.61
C VAL A 524 1.19 -12.55 -12.51
N ASN A 525 1.19 -13.76 -11.96
CA ASN A 525 2.40 -14.60 -11.82
C ASN A 525 2.85 -15.19 -13.17
N THR A 526 1.94 -15.39 -14.12
CA THR A 526 2.31 -15.83 -15.48
C THR A 526 3.05 -14.77 -16.30
N LEU A 527 2.95 -13.48 -15.93
CA LEU A 527 3.67 -12.38 -16.59
C LEU A 527 5.18 -12.40 -16.29
N LYS A 528 5.59 -13.07 -15.21
CA LYS A 528 7.00 -13.17 -14.76
C LYS A 528 7.69 -11.82 -14.53
N ASP A 529 6.91 -10.79 -14.20
CA ASP A 529 7.40 -9.47 -13.86
C ASP A 529 6.87 -9.08 -12.48
N ASP A 530 7.80 -9.02 -11.51
CA ASP A 530 7.54 -8.72 -10.11
C ASP A 530 6.87 -7.35 -9.91
N ARG A 531 7.05 -6.40 -10.83
CA ARG A 531 6.41 -5.07 -10.76
C ARG A 531 4.90 -5.18 -10.78
N TYR A 532 4.32 -6.12 -11.55
CA TYR A 532 2.87 -6.35 -11.55
C TYR A 532 2.37 -7.03 -10.27
N VAL A 533 3.20 -7.90 -9.68
CA VAL A 533 2.90 -8.52 -8.38
C VAL A 533 2.90 -7.46 -7.28
N GLN A 534 3.87 -6.54 -7.31
CA GLN A 534 3.95 -5.40 -6.40
C GLN A 534 2.78 -4.43 -6.57
N LEU A 535 2.42 -4.11 -7.82
CA LEU A 535 1.23 -3.32 -8.15
C LEU A 535 -0.03 -3.96 -7.56
N THR A 536 -0.21 -5.27 -7.75
CA THR A 536 -1.40 -5.98 -7.22
C THR A 536 -1.43 -5.97 -5.69
N ASN A 537 -0.28 -6.16 -5.04
CA ASN A 537 -0.15 -6.11 -3.57
C ASN A 537 -0.32 -4.70 -2.98
N ALA A 538 -0.22 -3.66 -3.79
CA ALA A 538 -0.47 -2.29 -3.35
C ALA A 538 -1.97 -2.03 -3.11
N PHE A 539 -2.88 -2.89 -3.59
CA PHE A 539 -4.32 -2.71 -3.47
C PHE A 539 -5.02 -3.91 -2.82
N ASN A 540 -6.18 -3.66 -2.23
CA ASN A 540 -6.97 -4.69 -1.53
C ASN A 540 -8.16 -5.21 -2.34
N PHE A 541 -8.11 -5.16 -3.67
CA PHE A 541 -9.19 -5.67 -4.52
C PHE A 541 -9.33 -7.20 -4.44
N LYS A 542 -10.57 -7.66 -4.56
CA LYS A 542 -10.96 -9.07 -4.64
C LYS A 542 -11.01 -9.54 -6.10
N ALA A 543 -11.13 -10.85 -6.29
CA ALA A 543 -11.26 -11.46 -7.61
C ALA A 543 -12.49 -10.96 -8.40
N ASP A 544 -13.56 -10.54 -7.72
CA ASP A 544 -14.75 -9.94 -8.34
C ASP A 544 -14.52 -8.48 -8.78
N GLY A 545 -13.41 -7.86 -8.36
CA GLY A 545 -13.05 -6.48 -8.65
C GLY A 545 -13.57 -5.47 -7.62
N LYS A 546 -14.23 -5.90 -6.53
CA LYS A 546 -14.61 -5.02 -5.42
C LYS A 546 -13.48 -4.90 -4.40
N VAL A 547 -13.49 -3.85 -3.59
CA VAL A 547 -12.62 -3.79 -2.40
C VAL A 547 -12.99 -4.88 -1.40
N GLY A 548 -11.99 -5.44 -0.74
CA GLY A 548 -12.14 -6.40 0.36
C GLY A 548 -11.35 -5.96 1.59
N ALA A 549 -11.44 -6.77 2.64
CA ALA A 549 -10.69 -6.55 3.88
C ALA A 549 -9.17 -6.53 3.58
N PRO A 550 -8.41 -5.53 4.04
CA PRO A 550 -6.98 -5.45 3.79
C PRO A 550 -6.22 -6.75 4.10
N LYS A 551 -5.21 -7.07 3.26
CA LYS A 551 -4.33 -8.23 3.49
C LYS A 551 -3.30 -7.89 4.57
N LEU A 552 -3.75 -7.79 5.81
CA LEU A 552 -2.91 -7.45 6.96
C LEU A 552 -2.48 -8.71 7.74
N ALA A 553 -1.25 -8.69 8.25
CA ALA A 553 -0.73 -9.76 9.11
C ALA A 553 -1.59 -9.97 10.36
N GLN A 554 -2.25 -8.90 10.84
CA GLN A 554 -3.31 -8.94 11.84
C GLN A 554 -4.45 -8.02 11.42
N SER A 555 -5.69 -8.37 11.72
CA SER A 555 -6.82 -7.46 11.51
C SER A 555 -6.74 -6.26 12.46
N GLU A 556 -7.44 -5.18 12.13
CA GLU A 556 -7.48 -3.96 12.96
C GLU A 556 -7.96 -4.25 14.39
N SER A 557 -8.94 -5.15 14.54
CA SER A 557 -9.46 -5.59 15.84
C SER A 557 -8.40 -6.35 16.66
N GLU A 558 -7.64 -7.24 16.04
CA GLU A 558 -6.58 -7.99 16.70
C GLU A 558 -5.39 -7.07 17.08
N ILE A 559 -5.06 -6.08 16.24
CA ILE A 559 -4.06 -5.06 16.57
C ILE A 559 -4.46 -4.29 17.83
N LEU A 560 -5.71 -3.82 17.90
CA LEU A 560 -6.23 -3.12 19.07
C LEU A 560 -6.17 -4.02 20.30
N GLN A 561 -6.60 -5.27 20.17
CA GLN A 561 -6.66 -6.20 21.27
C GLN A 561 -5.28 -6.47 21.87
N ILE A 562 -4.30 -6.82 21.05
CA ILE A 562 -2.93 -7.06 21.51
C ILE A 562 -2.35 -5.78 22.12
N SER A 563 -2.65 -4.63 21.53
CA SER A 563 -2.24 -3.33 22.06
C SER A 563 -2.79 -3.09 23.46
N LYS A 564 -4.08 -3.33 23.68
CA LYS A 564 -4.72 -3.22 25.00
C LYS A 564 -4.13 -4.23 25.99
N ALA A 565 -3.94 -5.48 25.58
CA ALA A 565 -3.34 -6.51 26.41
C ALA A 565 -1.92 -6.15 26.87
N TYR A 566 -1.10 -5.57 25.97
CA TYR A 566 0.23 -5.06 26.32
C TYR A 566 0.16 -3.89 27.33
N VAL A 567 -0.72 -2.91 27.07
CA VAL A 567 -0.89 -1.75 27.97
C VAL A 567 -1.35 -2.20 29.35
N VAL A 568 -2.28 -3.17 29.44
CA VAL A 568 -2.69 -3.77 30.71
C VAL A 568 -1.50 -4.49 31.37
N ALA A 569 -0.80 -5.36 30.65
CA ALA A 569 0.33 -6.12 31.20
C ALA A 569 1.43 -5.22 31.78
N LYS A 570 1.71 -4.06 31.15
CA LYS A 570 2.69 -3.08 31.63
C LYS A 570 2.13 -2.11 32.68
N GLY A 571 0.86 -1.75 32.55
CA GLY A 571 0.24 -0.67 33.31
C GLY A 571 -0.44 -1.10 34.61
N GLN A 572 -0.91 -2.34 34.70
CA GLN A 572 -1.73 -2.85 35.81
C GLN A 572 -1.05 -2.72 37.19
N PHE A 573 0.29 -2.81 37.23
CA PHE A 573 1.09 -2.66 38.45
C PHE A 573 2.22 -1.63 38.33
N GLY A 574 2.25 -0.89 37.22
CA GLY A 574 3.27 0.09 36.89
C GLY A 574 2.91 1.50 37.37
N THR A 575 3.87 2.41 37.20
CA THR A 575 3.67 3.85 37.40
C THR A 575 2.85 4.46 36.26
N GLU A 576 2.39 5.70 36.43
CA GLU A 576 1.71 6.44 35.35
C GLU A 576 2.62 6.65 34.13
N LYS A 577 3.94 6.71 34.36
CA LYS A 577 4.94 6.70 33.28
C LYS A 577 4.93 5.38 32.52
N ASP A 578 4.88 4.24 33.21
CA ASP A 578 4.85 2.92 32.56
C ASP A 578 3.62 2.74 31.66
N LYS A 579 2.45 3.25 32.11
CA LYS A 579 1.23 3.28 31.29
C LYS A 579 1.38 4.15 30.05
N THR A 580 1.98 5.33 30.21
CA THR A 580 2.23 6.27 29.11
C THR A 580 3.19 5.66 28.08
N ASP A 581 4.30 5.09 28.56
CA ASP A 581 5.30 4.43 27.72
C ASP A 581 4.69 3.22 26.99
N ALA A 582 3.87 2.41 27.68
CA ALA A 582 3.17 1.29 27.06
C ALA A 582 2.15 1.73 26.01
N THR A 583 1.47 2.85 26.22
CA THR A 583 0.53 3.43 25.25
C THR A 583 1.26 3.92 24.00
N ASN A 584 2.43 4.53 24.15
CA ASN A 584 3.27 4.93 23.02
C ASN A 584 3.81 3.69 22.27
N GLU A 585 4.15 2.64 22.98
CA GLU A 585 4.57 1.37 22.40
C GLU A 585 3.43 0.71 21.59
N ALA A 586 2.20 0.75 22.10
CA ALA A 586 1.02 0.29 21.38
C ALA A 586 0.78 1.07 20.07
N LYS A 587 0.99 2.38 20.07
CA LYS A 587 0.93 3.20 18.83
C LYS A 587 2.00 2.79 17.83
N TYR A 588 3.22 2.52 18.29
CA TYR A 588 4.28 1.98 17.44
C TYR A 588 3.88 0.63 16.83
N TYR A 589 3.40 -0.29 17.67
CA TYR A 589 2.98 -1.63 17.24
C TYR A 589 1.91 -1.56 16.15
N ALA A 590 0.84 -0.78 16.37
CA ALA A 590 -0.23 -0.62 15.40
C ALA A 590 0.28 -0.10 14.05
N ALA A 591 1.11 0.94 14.06
CA ALA A 591 1.65 1.55 12.84
C ALA A 591 2.64 0.64 12.08
N GLN A 592 3.43 -0.18 12.79
CA GLN A 592 4.34 -1.12 12.13
C GLN A 592 3.64 -2.39 11.65
N MET A 593 2.60 -2.85 12.35
CA MET A 593 1.88 -4.07 11.98
C MET A 593 1.23 -3.96 10.59
N GLU A 594 0.78 -2.76 10.20
CA GLU A 594 0.29 -2.52 8.84
C GLU A 594 1.32 -2.77 7.73
N LYS A 595 2.62 -2.77 8.07
CA LYS A 595 3.73 -2.95 7.13
C LYS A 595 4.22 -4.39 7.04
N VAL A 596 3.78 -5.28 7.94
CA VAL A 596 4.21 -6.67 8.01
C VAL A 596 3.54 -7.49 6.90
N LYS A 597 4.34 -7.97 5.94
CA LYS A 597 3.86 -8.79 4.80
C LYS A 597 4.15 -10.28 4.96
N THR A 598 5.14 -10.62 5.78
CA THR A 598 5.56 -11.99 6.03
C THR A 598 5.92 -12.20 7.51
N LEU A 599 5.88 -13.46 7.94
CA LEU A 599 6.37 -13.88 9.24
C LEU A 599 7.84 -13.47 9.45
N ASP A 600 8.67 -13.56 8.40
CA ASP A 600 10.07 -13.15 8.51
C ASP A 600 10.22 -11.64 8.74
N ASP A 601 9.31 -10.81 8.24
CA ASP A 601 9.29 -9.36 8.56
C ASP A 601 8.97 -9.13 10.03
N LEU A 602 7.97 -9.84 10.58
CA LEU A 602 7.63 -9.79 12.00
C LEU A 602 8.81 -10.23 12.87
N LEU A 603 9.41 -11.38 12.56
CA LEU A 603 10.50 -11.96 13.36
C LEU A 603 11.83 -11.19 13.23
N LYS A 604 11.96 -10.30 12.25
CA LYS A 604 13.13 -9.41 12.10
C LYS A 604 13.09 -8.23 13.07
N ASP A 605 11.92 -7.84 13.59
CA ASP A 605 11.77 -6.76 14.56
C ASP A 605 11.60 -7.32 15.99
N PRO A 606 12.66 -7.34 16.82
CA PRO A 606 12.57 -7.81 18.20
C PRO A 606 11.61 -7.00 19.07
N ARG A 607 11.39 -5.71 18.73
CA ARG A 607 10.48 -4.83 19.46
C ARG A 607 9.05 -5.31 19.29
N MET A 608 8.65 -5.64 18.06
CA MET A 608 7.33 -6.22 17.78
C MET A 608 7.17 -7.62 18.38
N THR A 609 8.17 -8.50 18.25
CA THR A 609 8.06 -9.85 18.83
C THR A 609 8.00 -9.82 20.36
N ASN A 610 8.74 -8.92 21.01
CA ASN A 610 8.67 -8.78 22.46
C ASN A 610 7.31 -8.20 22.89
N PHE A 611 6.76 -7.28 22.11
CA PHE A 611 5.43 -6.71 22.36
C PHE A 611 4.35 -7.79 22.41
N ILE A 612 4.26 -8.63 21.37
CA ILE A 612 3.23 -9.68 21.28
C ILE A 612 3.41 -10.78 22.34
N LEU A 613 4.65 -11.09 22.72
CA LEU A 613 4.93 -12.03 23.79
C LEU A 613 4.48 -11.49 25.14
N VAL A 614 4.82 -10.24 25.48
CA VAL A 614 4.37 -9.61 26.72
C VAL A 614 2.84 -9.49 26.74
N ALA A 615 2.21 -9.11 25.63
CA ALA A 615 0.75 -9.01 25.50
C ALA A 615 0.04 -10.36 25.75
N THR A 616 0.69 -11.46 25.37
CA THR A 616 0.17 -12.83 25.60
C THR A 616 0.63 -13.44 26.93
N GLY A 617 1.35 -12.68 27.76
CA GLY A 617 1.85 -13.09 29.06
C GLY A 617 3.09 -14.00 29.02
N ILE A 618 3.71 -14.17 27.86
CA ILE A 618 4.91 -14.98 27.67
C ILE A 618 6.14 -14.08 27.93
N ASP A 619 7.09 -14.55 28.74
CA ASP A 619 8.33 -13.79 28.99
C ASP A 619 9.21 -13.82 27.73
N PRO A 620 9.50 -12.68 27.09
CA PRO A 620 10.32 -12.66 25.89
C PRO A 620 11.73 -13.25 26.07
N LYS A 621 12.25 -13.28 27.30
CA LYS A 621 13.57 -13.82 27.61
C LYS A 621 13.63 -15.35 27.52
N THR A 622 12.50 -16.04 27.64
CA THR A 622 12.45 -17.50 27.60
C THR A 622 12.26 -18.05 26.19
N VAL A 623 11.96 -17.19 25.22
CA VAL A 623 11.54 -17.59 23.87
C VAL A 623 12.66 -17.37 22.85
N LYS A 624 12.95 -18.38 22.03
CA LYS A 624 13.91 -18.26 20.92
C LYS A 624 13.20 -17.93 19.62
N LYS A 625 13.86 -17.17 18.75
CA LYS A 625 13.33 -16.79 17.42
C LYS A 625 12.97 -18.01 16.55
N ASP A 626 13.79 -19.06 16.56
CA ASP A 626 13.52 -20.28 15.77
C ASP A 626 12.31 -21.05 16.30
N GLU A 627 12.06 -20.97 17.61
CA GLU A 627 10.87 -21.55 18.23
C GLU A 627 9.63 -20.79 17.78
N LEU A 628 9.64 -19.46 17.82
CA LEU A 628 8.55 -18.63 17.28
C LEU A 628 8.26 -18.96 15.81
N LYS A 629 9.30 -19.12 14.99
CA LYS A 629 9.11 -19.49 13.58
C LYS A 629 8.38 -20.83 13.46
N LYS A 630 8.79 -21.85 14.22
CA LYS A 630 8.11 -23.16 14.25
C LYS A 630 6.68 -23.07 14.76
N VAL A 631 6.43 -22.25 15.78
CA VAL A 631 5.10 -22.02 16.35
C VAL A 631 4.17 -21.42 15.29
N PHE A 632 4.60 -20.34 14.61
CA PHE A 632 3.79 -19.66 13.60
C PHE A 632 3.56 -20.48 12.32
N THR A 633 4.48 -21.37 11.95
CA THR A 633 4.30 -22.25 10.79
C THR A 633 3.64 -23.59 11.14
N SER A 634 3.32 -23.84 12.41
CA SER A 634 2.60 -25.04 12.83
C SER A 634 1.11 -24.96 12.49
N ASP A 635 0.55 -26.09 12.07
CA ASP A 635 -0.88 -26.20 11.87
C ASP A 635 -1.61 -26.33 13.22
N VAL A 636 -2.31 -25.26 13.62
CA VAL A 636 -3.13 -25.22 14.84
C VAL A 636 -4.25 -26.27 14.85
N SER A 637 -4.66 -26.79 13.70
CA SER A 637 -5.74 -27.76 13.57
C SER A 637 -5.26 -29.22 13.64
N ASP A 638 -3.97 -29.48 13.39
CA ASP A 638 -3.39 -30.83 13.48
C ASP A 638 -2.99 -31.12 14.95
N PRO A 639 -3.64 -32.09 15.63
CA PRO A 639 -3.33 -32.43 17.03
C PRO A 639 -1.88 -32.88 17.26
N LYS A 640 -1.16 -33.28 16.20
CA LYS A 640 0.24 -33.72 16.26
C LYS A 640 1.25 -32.62 15.97
N SER A 641 0.80 -31.42 15.59
CA SER A 641 1.69 -30.32 15.28
C SER A 641 2.45 -29.84 16.52
N PHE A 642 3.60 -29.18 16.29
CA PHE A 642 4.46 -28.68 17.37
C PHE A 642 3.71 -27.75 18.34
N ILE A 643 2.83 -26.88 17.82
CA ILE A 643 2.02 -25.99 18.66
C ILE A 643 1.05 -26.73 19.58
N ASN A 644 0.52 -27.87 19.14
CA ASN A 644 -0.41 -28.71 19.91
C ASN A 644 0.28 -29.67 20.89
N THR A 645 1.55 -30.04 20.66
CA THR A 645 2.25 -31.07 21.44
C THR A 645 3.27 -30.50 22.43
N GLU A 646 4.25 -29.73 21.94
CA GLU A 646 5.44 -29.34 22.69
C GLU A 646 5.45 -27.86 23.11
N ALA A 647 4.66 -27.01 22.46
CA ALA A 647 4.67 -25.58 22.71
C ALA A 647 3.81 -25.15 23.93
N ASP A 648 4.10 -23.96 24.47
CA ASP A 648 3.26 -23.31 25.47
C ASP A 648 1.83 -23.10 24.91
N PRO A 649 0.77 -23.51 25.62
CA PRO A 649 -0.62 -23.34 25.15
C PRO A 649 -0.98 -21.90 24.78
N ARG A 650 -0.35 -20.90 25.41
CA ARG A 650 -0.58 -19.47 25.12
C ARG A 650 -0.19 -19.09 23.70
N TYR A 651 0.65 -19.87 23.03
CA TYR A 651 0.97 -19.67 21.63
C TYR A 651 -0.22 -19.89 20.69
N HIS A 652 -1.25 -20.65 21.08
CA HIS A 652 -2.45 -20.83 20.26
C HIS A 652 -3.13 -19.49 19.96
N ALA A 653 -3.39 -18.72 21.02
CA ALA A 653 -4.00 -17.40 20.90
C ALA A 653 -3.09 -16.45 20.11
N LEU A 654 -1.76 -16.56 20.30
CA LEU A 654 -0.81 -15.77 19.54
C LEU A 654 -0.90 -16.08 18.04
N VAL A 655 -0.72 -17.34 17.63
CA VAL A 655 -0.71 -17.71 16.20
C VAL A 655 -2.05 -17.44 15.54
N ALA A 656 -3.16 -17.67 16.24
CA ALA A 656 -4.49 -17.43 15.72
C ALA A 656 -4.85 -15.96 15.57
N SER A 657 -4.11 -15.05 16.23
CA SER A 657 -4.25 -13.60 16.02
C SER A 657 -3.60 -13.10 14.73
N PHE A 658 -2.90 -13.96 13.99
CA PHE A 658 -2.22 -13.62 12.75
C PHE A 658 -2.80 -14.34 11.52
N ASN A 659 -2.78 -13.63 10.40
CA ASN A 659 -3.23 -14.09 9.09
C ASN A 659 -2.06 -14.59 8.24
N PHE A 660 -1.15 -15.39 8.82
CA PHE A 660 -0.10 -16.06 8.05
C PHE A 660 -0.55 -17.45 7.58
N ASP A 661 -0.17 -17.82 6.36
CA ASP A 661 -0.24 -19.20 5.90
C ASP A 661 0.93 -20.05 6.43
N ALA A 662 0.93 -21.35 6.14
CA ALA A 662 1.98 -22.28 6.57
C ALA A 662 3.38 -21.93 6.02
N THR A 663 3.48 -21.11 4.98
CA THR A 663 4.74 -20.61 4.41
C THR A 663 5.20 -19.29 5.05
N GLY A 664 4.37 -18.70 5.92
CA GLY A 664 4.63 -17.42 6.57
C GLY A 664 4.25 -16.21 5.71
N LYS A 665 3.46 -16.37 4.64
CA LYS A 665 2.95 -15.23 3.87
C LYS A 665 1.63 -14.75 4.44
N THR A 666 1.43 -13.42 4.46
CA THR A 666 0.13 -12.85 4.83
C THR A 666 -0.94 -13.23 3.81
N VAL A 667 -2.05 -13.77 4.30
CA VAL A 667 -3.25 -14.08 3.52
C VAL A 667 -4.38 -13.13 3.91
N ARG A 668 -5.38 -13.02 3.04
CA ARG A 668 -6.57 -12.23 3.36
C ARG A 668 -7.32 -12.92 4.51
N PRO A 669 -7.73 -12.18 5.57
CA PRO A 669 -8.62 -12.75 6.58
C PRO A 669 -9.93 -13.24 5.95
N GLN A 670 -10.55 -14.24 6.58
CA GLN A 670 -11.84 -14.74 6.13
C GLN A 670 -12.92 -13.68 6.39
N GLU A 671 -13.55 -13.18 5.32
CA GLU A 671 -14.57 -12.14 5.42
C GLU A 671 -15.91 -12.70 5.96
N ASN A 672 -16.67 -11.84 6.64
CA ASN A 672 -18.05 -12.09 7.09
C ASN A 672 -18.22 -13.19 8.16
N GLN A 673 -17.17 -13.56 8.89
CA GLN A 673 -17.34 -14.42 10.07
C GLN A 673 -17.70 -13.57 11.30
N ILE A 674 -18.65 -14.04 12.11
CA ILE A 674 -18.99 -13.38 13.38
C ILE A 674 -17.90 -13.55 14.44
N GLN A 675 -17.01 -14.52 14.28
CA GLN A 675 -15.98 -14.85 15.26
C GLN A 675 -14.59 -14.81 14.62
N THR A 676 -13.61 -14.22 15.32
CA THR A 676 -12.22 -14.22 14.83
C THR A 676 -11.60 -15.63 14.94
N ARG A 677 -10.53 -15.92 14.19
CA ARG A 677 -9.81 -17.20 14.29
C ARG A 677 -9.31 -17.44 15.72
N ARG A 678 -8.76 -16.41 16.36
CA ARG A 678 -8.35 -16.44 17.76
C ARG A 678 -9.54 -16.66 18.69
N GLY A 679 -10.63 -15.92 18.49
CA GLY A 679 -11.87 -16.10 19.24
C GLY A 679 -12.41 -17.52 19.17
N LEU A 680 -12.38 -18.15 18.00
CA LEU A 680 -12.83 -19.54 17.81
C LEU A 680 -12.02 -20.53 18.66
N LEU A 681 -10.69 -20.40 18.72
CA LEU A 681 -9.85 -21.25 19.56
C LEU A 681 -10.05 -20.94 21.04
N GLU A 682 -10.09 -19.66 21.40
CA GLU A 682 -10.30 -19.20 22.78
C GLU A 682 -11.64 -19.72 23.33
N THR A 683 -12.73 -19.62 22.57
CA THR A 683 -14.04 -20.14 22.96
C THR A 683 -14.01 -21.66 23.12
N GLN A 684 -13.25 -22.40 22.32
CA GLN A 684 -13.11 -23.86 22.51
C GLN A 684 -12.35 -24.19 23.79
N ASP A 685 -11.21 -23.54 24.01
CA ASP A 685 -10.38 -23.77 25.19
C ASP A 685 -11.15 -23.39 26.46
N LEU A 686 -11.85 -22.26 26.44
CA LEU A 686 -12.70 -21.82 27.55
C LEU A 686 -13.87 -22.79 27.78
N TYR A 687 -14.50 -23.33 26.73
CA TYR A 687 -15.55 -24.34 26.87
C TYR A 687 -15.05 -25.61 27.56
N TYR A 688 -13.87 -26.10 27.18
CA TYR A 688 -13.28 -27.28 27.83
C TYR A 688 -12.90 -27.01 29.28
N ASN A 689 -12.29 -25.85 29.58
CA ASN A 689 -11.94 -25.46 30.94
C ASN A 689 -13.19 -25.32 31.81
N GLN A 690 -14.22 -24.64 31.31
CA GLN A 690 -15.48 -24.47 32.01
C GLN A 690 -16.16 -25.83 32.27
N THR A 691 -16.18 -26.73 31.28
CA THR A 691 -16.75 -28.07 31.44
C THR A 691 -15.95 -28.91 32.45
N LEU A 692 -14.62 -28.79 32.47
CA LEU A 692 -13.77 -29.43 33.47
C LEU A 692 -14.08 -28.92 34.88
N GLU A 693 -14.17 -27.61 35.04
CA GLU A 693 -14.48 -26.94 36.31
C GLU A 693 -15.85 -27.34 36.86
N GLU A 694 -16.87 -27.41 36.01
CA GLU A 694 -18.22 -27.87 36.37
C GLU A 694 -18.21 -29.33 36.79
N GLN A 695 -17.64 -30.23 35.98
CA GLN A 695 -17.58 -31.66 36.30
C GLN A 695 -16.81 -31.92 37.60
N LYS A 696 -15.72 -31.19 37.85
CA LYS A 696 -14.99 -31.30 39.11
C LYS A 696 -15.71 -30.63 40.28
N GLY A 697 -16.54 -29.63 40.00
CA GLY A 697 -17.40 -28.98 40.99
C GLY A 697 -18.58 -29.83 41.44
N GLU A 698 -19.11 -30.69 40.55
CA GLU A 698 -20.13 -31.69 40.90
C GLU A 698 -19.61 -32.68 41.95
N ASP A 699 -18.33 -33.06 41.84
CA ASP A 699 -17.64 -33.90 42.83
C ASP A 699 -17.27 -33.11 44.10
N ASN A 700 -16.68 -31.92 43.93
CA ASN A 700 -16.22 -31.08 45.03
C ASN A 700 -16.20 -29.59 44.65
N ALA A 701 -17.13 -28.82 45.23
CA ALA A 701 -17.26 -27.38 44.97
C ALA A 701 -15.99 -26.57 45.31
N GLY A 702 -15.19 -27.01 46.28
CA GLY A 702 -13.90 -26.41 46.61
C GLY A 702 -12.88 -26.57 45.48
N VAL A 703 -12.89 -27.69 44.76
CA VAL A 703 -12.02 -27.90 43.58
C VAL A 703 -12.39 -26.94 42.47
N ARG A 704 -13.70 -26.77 42.18
CA ARG A 704 -14.17 -25.79 41.19
C ARG A 704 -13.73 -24.37 41.53
N LEU A 705 -13.89 -23.94 42.77
CA LEU A 705 -13.46 -22.61 43.23
C LEU A 705 -11.94 -22.42 43.06
N ALA A 706 -11.13 -23.44 43.40
CA ALA A 706 -9.68 -23.36 43.23
C ALA A 706 -9.26 -23.30 41.75
N LEU A 707 -9.87 -24.11 40.90
CA LEU A 707 -9.61 -24.11 39.45
C LEU A 707 -10.04 -22.78 38.82
N TYR A 708 -11.22 -22.27 39.16
CA TYR A 708 -11.73 -20.97 38.72
C TYR A 708 -10.80 -19.83 39.16
N PHE A 709 -10.39 -19.80 40.43
CA PHE A 709 -9.47 -18.78 40.93
C PHE A 709 -8.13 -18.83 40.20
N ARG A 710 -7.58 -20.02 39.96
CA ARG A 710 -6.35 -20.20 39.19
C ARG A 710 -6.48 -19.66 37.77
N ARG A 711 -7.61 -19.92 37.10
CA ARG A 711 -7.89 -19.42 35.74
C ARG A 711 -7.99 -17.89 35.70
N MET A 712 -8.64 -17.30 36.70
CA MET A 712 -8.89 -15.86 36.75
C MET A 712 -7.72 -15.06 37.36
N ALA A 713 -6.80 -15.69 38.10
CA ALA A 713 -5.67 -15.03 38.75
C ALA A 713 -4.84 -14.12 37.81
N PRO A 714 -4.56 -14.50 36.55
CA PRO A 714 -3.92 -13.62 35.57
C PRO A 714 -4.79 -12.46 35.06
N GLY A 715 -6.01 -12.27 35.52
CA GLY A 715 -6.82 -11.08 35.25
C GLY A 715 -6.74 -10.05 36.37
N ILE A 716 -6.44 -10.51 37.59
CA ILE A 716 -6.58 -9.72 38.82
C ILE A 716 -5.45 -8.68 38.91
N GLY A 717 -5.80 -7.41 38.82
CA GLY A 717 -4.91 -6.26 38.94
C GLY A 717 -5.13 -5.41 40.18
N SER A 718 -6.32 -5.50 40.75
CA SER A 718 -6.71 -4.76 41.93
C SER A 718 -7.46 -5.66 42.91
N THR A 719 -7.49 -5.24 44.18
CA THR A 719 -8.34 -5.88 45.18
C THR A 719 -9.83 -5.71 44.88
N PHE A 720 -10.21 -4.70 44.08
CA PHE A 720 -11.59 -4.54 43.62
C PHE A 720 -12.01 -5.62 42.63
N ASP A 721 -11.08 -6.15 41.83
CA ASP A 721 -11.38 -7.24 40.89
C ASP A 721 -11.76 -8.53 41.65
N ILE A 722 -11.13 -8.75 42.81
CA ILE A 722 -11.48 -9.85 43.73
C ILE A 722 -12.86 -9.60 44.34
N LEU A 723 -13.15 -8.37 44.78
CA LEU A 723 -14.44 -8.01 45.38
C LEU A 723 -15.61 -8.04 44.40
N ALA A 724 -15.34 -7.81 43.12
CA ALA A 724 -16.34 -7.82 42.06
C ALA A 724 -16.82 -9.24 41.69
N ASP A 725 -16.04 -10.28 42.04
CA ASP A 725 -16.35 -11.67 41.73
C ASP A 725 -16.56 -12.49 43.02
N THR A 726 -17.78 -12.99 43.19
CA THR A 726 -18.15 -13.75 44.39
C THR A 726 -17.33 -15.03 44.60
N ALA A 727 -16.93 -15.72 43.53
CA ALA A 727 -16.11 -16.93 43.64
C ALA A 727 -14.66 -16.57 44.01
N LEU A 728 -14.11 -15.49 43.45
CA LEU A 728 -12.78 -15.00 43.84
C LEU A 728 -12.76 -14.55 45.30
N MET A 729 -13.77 -13.78 45.71
CA MET A 729 -13.90 -13.33 47.08
C MET A 729 -14.10 -14.50 48.06
N GLN A 730 -14.87 -15.52 47.69
CA GLN A 730 -15.04 -16.72 48.51
C GLN A 730 -13.71 -17.43 48.76
N VAL A 731 -12.87 -17.58 47.74
CA VAL A 731 -11.54 -18.19 47.88
C VAL A 731 -10.65 -17.38 48.82
N VAL A 732 -10.60 -16.05 48.66
CA VAL A 732 -9.79 -15.17 49.52
C VAL A 732 -10.31 -15.17 50.95
N ARG A 733 -11.63 -15.10 51.14
CA ARG A 733 -12.29 -15.17 52.46
C ARG A 733 -11.94 -16.45 53.20
N THR A 734 -12.05 -17.60 52.53
CA THR A 734 -11.71 -18.89 53.13
C THR A 734 -10.20 -19.03 53.37
N ALA A 735 -9.37 -18.64 52.40
CA ALA A 735 -7.91 -18.76 52.53
C ALA A 735 -7.35 -17.94 53.69
N TYR A 736 -7.89 -16.75 53.94
CA TYR A 736 -7.42 -15.84 54.99
C TYR A 736 -8.31 -15.80 56.23
N SER A 737 -9.32 -16.67 56.30
CA SER A 737 -10.30 -16.73 57.40
C SER A 737 -10.94 -15.37 57.70
N ILE A 738 -11.32 -14.63 56.65
CA ILE A 738 -11.96 -13.33 56.78
C ILE A 738 -13.40 -13.54 57.31
N PRO A 739 -13.80 -12.88 58.42
CA PRO A 739 -15.14 -13.04 58.98
C PRO A 739 -16.23 -12.65 57.99
N GLU A 740 -17.38 -13.33 58.04
CA GLU A 740 -18.49 -13.09 57.12
C GLU A 740 -19.08 -11.68 57.29
N GLU A 741 -19.04 -11.13 58.50
CA GLU A 741 -19.49 -9.77 58.83
C GLU A 741 -18.73 -8.69 58.06
N MET A 742 -17.51 -8.98 57.58
CA MET A 742 -16.72 -8.03 56.78
C MET A 742 -17.36 -7.73 55.42
N SER A 743 -18.24 -8.59 54.89
CA SER A 743 -18.94 -8.33 53.63
C SER A 743 -19.94 -7.17 53.73
N SER A 744 -20.35 -6.80 54.94
CA SER A 744 -21.23 -5.65 55.22
C SER A 744 -20.49 -4.31 55.31
N ALA A 745 -19.15 -4.33 55.38
CA ALA A 745 -18.34 -3.11 55.43
C ALA A 745 -18.33 -2.40 54.07
N ASN A 746 -17.98 -1.11 54.07
CA ASN A 746 -17.78 -0.37 52.82
C ASN A 746 -16.70 -1.06 51.96
N VAL A 747 -16.91 -1.09 50.64
CA VAL A 747 -16.00 -1.71 49.66
C VAL A 747 -14.54 -1.25 49.80
N ASP A 748 -14.32 0.02 50.15
CA ASP A 748 -12.98 0.56 50.37
C ASP A 748 -12.30 -0.09 51.58
N VAL A 749 -13.05 -0.36 52.65
CA VAL A 749 -12.55 -1.02 53.86
C VAL A 749 -12.25 -2.49 53.59
N GLN A 750 -13.11 -3.17 52.83
CA GLN A 750 -12.86 -4.54 52.40
C GLN A 750 -11.59 -4.63 51.54
N SER A 751 -11.43 -3.69 50.61
CA SER A 751 -10.26 -3.56 49.73
C SER A 751 -8.97 -3.36 50.54
N GLU A 752 -8.95 -2.44 51.49
CA GLU A 752 -7.80 -2.21 52.38
C GLU A 752 -7.46 -3.42 53.26
N TYR A 753 -8.47 -4.17 53.71
CA TYR A 753 -8.23 -5.42 54.45
C TYR A 753 -7.55 -6.47 53.57
N ILE A 754 -8.06 -6.69 52.35
CA ILE A 754 -7.48 -7.66 51.40
C ILE A 754 -6.03 -7.29 51.08
N LYS A 755 -5.72 -6.00 50.83
CA LYS A 755 -4.35 -5.53 50.56
C LYS A 755 -3.35 -5.87 51.68
N ARG A 756 -3.80 -5.96 52.94
CA ARG A 756 -2.93 -6.31 54.07
C ARG A 756 -2.57 -7.79 54.13
N VAL A 757 -3.42 -8.65 53.58
CA VAL A 757 -3.26 -10.12 53.67
C VAL A 757 -2.82 -10.75 52.36
N LEU A 758 -3.07 -10.09 51.23
CA LEU A 758 -2.77 -10.57 49.89
C LEU A 758 -2.20 -9.43 49.03
N ASP A 759 -0.97 -9.59 48.56
CA ASP A 759 -0.44 -8.77 47.48
C ASP A 759 -0.99 -9.32 46.15
N VAL A 760 -1.76 -8.51 45.44
CA VAL A 760 -2.37 -8.90 44.16
C VAL A 760 -1.31 -9.23 43.11
N LYS A 761 -0.10 -8.64 43.21
CA LYS A 761 1.02 -8.95 42.31
C LYS A 761 1.48 -10.40 42.43
N ASP A 762 1.34 -10.98 43.62
CA ASP A 762 1.77 -12.36 43.90
C ASP A 762 0.90 -13.41 43.21
N LEU A 763 -0.30 -13.05 42.76
CA LEU A 763 -1.19 -13.94 42.02
C LEU A 763 -0.67 -14.28 40.61
N ARG A 764 0.31 -13.52 40.10
CA ARG A 764 0.99 -13.76 38.82
C ARG A 764 2.14 -14.76 38.93
N ASP A 765 2.65 -14.97 40.13
CA ASP A 765 3.70 -15.94 40.38
C ASP A 765 3.07 -17.33 40.56
N PRO A 766 3.35 -18.30 39.66
CA PRO A 766 2.74 -19.62 39.73
C PRO A 766 2.99 -20.35 41.05
N GLU A 767 4.15 -20.15 41.69
CA GLU A 767 4.47 -20.79 42.95
C GLU A 767 3.70 -20.17 44.11
N LYS A 768 3.54 -18.84 44.12
CA LYS A 768 2.77 -18.15 45.15
C LYS A 768 1.28 -18.41 45.01
N LEU A 769 0.76 -18.43 43.78
CA LEU A 769 -0.61 -18.82 43.50
C LEU A 769 -0.88 -20.25 43.99
N GLU A 770 0.02 -21.18 43.74
CA GLU A 770 -0.13 -22.57 44.21
C GLU A 770 -0.09 -22.67 45.74
N LYS A 771 0.76 -21.89 46.43
CA LYS A 771 0.73 -21.79 47.89
C LYS A 771 -0.61 -21.26 48.42
N LEU A 772 -1.18 -20.26 47.75
CA LEU A 772 -2.51 -19.74 48.09
C LEU A 772 -3.60 -20.80 47.88
N MET A 773 -3.60 -21.52 46.75
CA MET A 773 -4.56 -22.59 46.48
C MET A 773 -4.44 -23.74 47.47
N LYS A 774 -3.22 -24.11 47.87
CA LYS A 774 -2.99 -25.10 48.94
C LYS A 774 -3.56 -24.65 50.27
N ARG A 775 -3.41 -23.37 50.63
CA ARG A 775 -3.99 -22.81 51.85
C ARG A 775 -5.51 -22.77 51.80
N PHE A 776 -6.07 -22.30 50.69
CA PHE A 776 -7.51 -22.25 50.45
C PHE A 776 -8.14 -23.63 50.60
N THR A 777 -7.67 -24.62 49.82
CA THR A 777 -8.25 -25.96 49.78
C THR A 777 -8.16 -26.68 51.14
N ALA A 778 -7.08 -26.49 51.90
CA ALA A 778 -6.96 -27.04 53.25
C ALA A 778 -7.97 -26.42 54.24
N LEU A 779 -8.16 -25.10 54.20
CA LEU A 779 -9.14 -24.42 55.06
C LEU A 779 -10.58 -24.68 54.62
N TYR A 780 -10.80 -24.85 53.31
CA TYR A 780 -12.10 -25.24 52.75
C TYR A 780 -12.50 -26.62 53.26
N ASP A 781 -11.59 -27.59 53.27
CA ASP A 781 -11.83 -28.92 53.85
C ASP A 781 -12.19 -28.84 55.34
N VAL A 782 -11.47 -28.04 56.13
CA VAL A 782 -11.79 -27.85 57.56
C VAL A 782 -13.19 -27.28 57.77
N GLN A 783 -13.63 -26.36 56.90
CA GLN A 783 -14.93 -25.70 57.02
C GLN A 783 -16.10 -26.54 56.48
N ASN A 784 -15.87 -27.38 55.46
CA ASN A 784 -16.94 -28.02 54.69
C ASN A 784 -16.93 -29.56 54.75
N ASN A 785 -15.85 -30.20 55.20
CA ASN A 785 -15.74 -31.66 55.31
C ASN A 785 -15.75 -32.09 56.78
N THR A 786 -16.92 -32.46 57.31
CA THR A 786 -17.10 -32.97 58.69
C THR A 786 -16.76 -34.46 58.89
N ASP A 787 -16.30 -35.17 57.84
CA ASP A 787 -16.10 -36.63 57.85
C ASP A 787 -14.63 -37.09 57.83
N THR A 788 -13.68 -36.30 58.34
CA THR A 788 -12.33 -36.82 58.62
C THR A 788 -12.30 -37.46 60.01
N SER A 789 -12.34 -38.79 60.06
CA SER A 789 -12.13 -39.56 61.28
C SER A 789 -10.82 -39.13 61.97
N PRO A 790 -10.84 -38.76 63.27
CA PRO A 790 -9.66 -38.33 64.04
C PRO A 790 -8.48 -39.30 63.99
N ALA A 791 -8.72 -40.57 63.62
CA ALA A 791 -7.70 -41.59 63.45
C ALA A 791 -6.69 -41.31 62.32
N LEU A 792 -7.08 -40.56 61.26
CA LEU A 792 -6.20 -40.21 60.14
C LEU A 792 -5.25 -39.06 60.47
N ALA A 793 -5.60 -38.18 61.41
CA ALA A 793 -4.72 -37.12 61.90
C ALA A 793 -3.55 -37.68 62.74
N ILE A 794 -3.76 -38.81 63.41
CA ILE A 794 -2.73 -39.48 64.21
C ILE A 794 -1.75 -40.25 63.32
N PHE A 795 -2.20 -40.83 62.21
CA PHE A 795 -1.32 -41.61 61.33
C PHE A 795 -0.29 -40.76 60.56
N ASN A 796 -0.62 -39.50 60.27
CA ASN A 796 0.32 -38.56 59.63
C ASN A 796 1.37 -37.96 60.58
N SER A 797 1.33 -38.30 61.88
CA SER A 797 2.31 -37.82 62.87
C SER A 797 3.60 -38.65 62.97
N THR A 798 3.73 -39.76 62.22
CA THR A 798 4.83 -40.74 62.41
C THR A 798 5.87 -40.83 61.27
N ALA A 799 5.85 -39.93 60.27
CA ALA A 799 6.94 -39.82 59.30
C ALA A 799 7.56 -38.41 59.37
N GLY A 800 8.68 -38.29 60.09
CA GLY A 800 9.19 -37.03 60.63
C GLY A 800 9.85 -36.06 59.65
N SER A 801 9.75 -34.76 59.94
CA SER A 801 10.86 -33.97 60.52
C SER A 801 10.33 -32.61 61.03
N GLY A 802 10.66 -32.29 62.29
CA GLY A 802 10.33 -31.10 63.08
C GLY A 802 9.62 -29.90 62.44
N GLY A 803 8.33 -29.73 62.74
CA GLY A 803 7.57 -28.50 62.51
C GLY A 803 6.70 -28.17 63.74
N ILE A 804 6.69 -26.90 64.13
CA ILE A 804 5.97 -26.35 65.30
C ILE A 804 4.47 -26.68 65.21
N SER A 805 3.89 -27.23 66.29
CA SER A 805 2.46 -27.59 66.33
C SER A 805 1.53 -26.37 66.23
N SER A 806 0.34 -26.55 65.66
CA SER A 806 -0.70 -25.51 65.54
C SER A 806 -1.13 -24.95 66.90
N GLU A 807 -1.02 -25.74 67.97
CA GLU A 807 -1.30 -25.32 69.35
C GLU A 807 -0.21 -24.40 69.91
N SER A 808 1.05 -24.58 69.49
CA SER A 808 2.16 -23.68 69.85
C SER A 808 2.07 -22.33 69.14
N LEU A 809 1.54 -22.29 67.91
CA LEU A 809 1.31 -21.03 67.18
C LEU A 809 0.12 -20.24 67.76
N LEU A 810 -0.92 -20.94 68.24
CA LEU A 810 -2.06 -20.31 68.93
C LEU A 810 -1.66 -19.70 70.29
N ALA A 811 -0.71 -20.33 71.00
CA ALA A 811 -0.16 -19.82 72.25
C ALA A 811 0.73 -18.57 72.05
N ILE A 812 1.43 -18.47 70.91
CA ILE A 812 2.26 -17.30 70.58
C ILE A 812 1.40 -16.10 70.11
N SER A 813 0.27 -16.33 69.44
CA SER A 813 -0.62 -15.24 69.01
C SER A 813 -1.42 -14.56 70.14
N GLN A 814 -1.42 -15.14 71.34
CA GLN A 814 -2.10 -14.59 72.53
C GLN A 814 -1.19 -13.74 73.42
N LEU A 815 0.12 -13.66 73.13
CA LEU A 815 1.06 -12.78 73.84
C LEU A 815 0.93 -11.33 73.32
N ARG A 816 0.09 -10.54 74.01
CA ARG A 816 0.07 -9.08 73.92
C ARG A 816 1.43 -8.49 74.35
N MET A 817 2.05 -7.69 73.49
CA MET A 817 3.00 -6.65 73.94
C MET A 817 2.29 -5.29 73.92
N GLY A 818 1.97 -4.80 75.12
CA GLY A 818 1.79 -3.38 75.39
C GLY A 818 3.08 -2.82 75.97
N GLY A 819 3.47 -1.64 75.51
CA GLY A 819 4.70 -0.93 75.86
C GLY A 819 5.14 -0.06 74.70
#